data_AF-A0A1G4G8T7-F1
#
_entry.id   AF-A0A1G4G8T7-F1
#
_cell.length_a   1.000
_cell.length_b   1.000
_cell.length_c   1.000
_cell.angle_alpha   90.00
_cell.angle_beta   90.00
_cell.angle_gamma   90.00
#
_symmetry.space_group_name_H-M   'P 1'
#
loop_
_entity.id
_entity.type
_entity.pdbx_description
1 polymer ?
#
loop_
_entity_poly.entity_id
_entity_poly.type
_entity_poly.pdbx_seq_one_letter_code
_entity_poly.pdbx_strand_id
1 'polypeptide(L)'
;MGYLKYIEESKQKVYNQTVATKIMDLVQKLRLSSNEHDQRRWIWELIQNAKDVAFENHPVSICVDLIENEDNEVIFRHNGKPFSIDNITFLIEQVSTKERNTESKEKNKPTGKFGTGFLTTHLLSETVEVDSVVKEEDLPYKKFSLLLDRSGREINDVIRSVNGSLKILRQLDDVQPYTHYKPKDFNTSFKYLLDDEGVETAKIGLEDLNLCVAYTLVFVPNIESVCINSETTFILQPEVAIEGNGVEIHTILKKITGKPSEEIHIATVSNENVTVAVEIKYEKNQIVVVEPNESLPRLFCDFPLIGTEDFIYPVVINSPFFNPTEERNGIYITDRSDNIIVENKKLLIEARDLYLNLLSYSATHNWQNLWVLANTKLPKSKEWVSKEWVSQQLLDPVRTQTLKIPLVDTILYDRIPIDCGEYNNLPKGAAVDFPKLSKKSLLPNLWSLCNNAYFILPIEKDYLNWAEIIWAERYFVGLENITTLIEKKGDIDQLAESLQKDESQTKKWLNDFYTLLDEEGEYIKNISGRTIFLNQNGKFKKKEDLIFEKEIISDTLKDIVNELGTDFREKLLDLEVNVQLAPNAFCNAEMVAGEITKLIRPRLAEIQRTPETKLIFKKLYLWFNQNAKQADEIFDFLYKNKHKLLDDEEIVSSIEKADFFDSLLALDANLSPERILELLELEELSKGFSIDKTYTPTEEQKRINFMNGWKGEAFVYKKLLEKEFNVTWVNKSDTTTSNEIIDFEGETHYIDDKMNKYDLEIKFPNGHNFFVQVKSTSTDISRADDIAMPISVREWNFINEKSDSDSYYLARVFNVSSSPEVYFMRVDKIETI
;
A
#
# COMPACT_ATOMS: atom_id res chain seq x y z
N MET A 1 -53.29 -75.00 13.98
CA MET A 1 -52.61 -73.87 13.31
C MET A 1 -52.66 -74.12 11.81
N GLY A 2 -53.03 -73.13 11.00
CA GLY A 2 -53.15 -73.27 9.54
C GLY A 2 -51.94 -72.72 8.77
N TYR A 3 -51.81 -73.07 7.49
CA TYR A 3 -50.72 -72.63 6.61
C TYR A 3 -50.55 -71.10 6.52
N LEU A 4 -51.63 -70.32 6.70
CA LEU A 4 -51.59 -68.85 6.73
C LEU A 4 -50.59 -68.31 7.77
N LYS A 5 -50.60 -68.89 8.98
CA LYS A 5 -49.67 -68.49 10.04
C LYS A 5 -48.21 -68.76 9.67
N TYR A 6 -47.93 -69.90 9.03
CA TYR A 6 -46.59 -70.22 8.54
C TYR A 6 -46.14 -69.31 7.38
N ILE A 7 -47.07 -68.90 6.51
CA ILE A 7 -46.79 -67.95 5.42
C ILE A 7 -46.46 -66.57 6.00
N GLU A 8 -47.21 -66.10 7.00
CA GLU A 8 -46.96 -64.82 7.68
C GLU A 8 -45.62 -64.85 8.45
N GLU A 9 -45.34 -65.92 9.20
CA GLU A 9 -44.05 -66.11 9.87
C GLU A 9 -42.88 -66.16 8.88
N SER A 10 -43.05 -66.84 7.74
CA SER A 10 -42.04 -66.88 6.68
C SER A 10 -41.82 -65.52 6.04
N LYS A 11 -42.89 -64.77 5.77
CA LYS A 11 -42.79 -63.41 5.21
C LYS A 11 -42.07 -62.47 6.18
N GLN A 12 -42.42 -62.51 7.46
CA GLN A 12 -41.74 -61.71 8.49
C GLN A 12 -40.26 -62.07 8.62
N LYS A 13 -39.92 -63.37 8.55
CA LYS A 13 -38.53 -63.82 8.60
C LYS A 13 -37.71 -63.29 7.41
N VAL A 14 -38.25 -63.41 6.20
CA VAL A 14 -37.60 -62.88 4.98
C VAL A 14 -37.44 -61.37 5.09
N TYR A 15 -38.49 -60.66 5.49
CA TYR A 15 -38.48 -59.20 5.66
C TYR A 15 -37.39 -58.75 6.65
N ASN A 16 -37.37 -59.35 7.85
CA ASN A 16 -36.35 -59.05 8.87
C ASN A 16 -34.93 -59.31 8.36
N GLN A 17 -34.74 -60.39 7.58
CA GLN A 17 -33.44 -60.72 7.00
C GLN A 17 -33.03 -59.68 5.95
N THR A 18 -33.94 -59.24 5.08
CA THR A 18 -33.67 -58.18 4.09
C THR A 18 -33.29 -56.86 4.75
N VAL A 19 -34.02 -56.45 5.79
CA VAL A 19 -33.71 -55.24 6.57
C VAL A 19 -32.32 -55.36 7.21
N ALA A 20 -32.03 -56.48 7.87
CA ALA A 20 -30.75 -56.68 8.52
C ALA A 20 -29.58 -56.71 7.53
N THR A 21 -29.75 -57.32 6.34
CA THR A 21 -28.70 -57.34 5.30
C THR A 21 -28.41 -55.93 4.81
N LYS A 22 -29.45 -55.13 4.55
CA LYS A 22 -29.30 -53.73 4.13
C LYS A 22 -28.53 -52.91 5.17
N ILE A 23 -28.89 -53.04 6.45
CA ILE A 23 -28.20 -52.35 7.55
C ILE A 23 -26.73 -52.79 7.62
N MET A 24 -26.47 -54.09 7.57
CA MET A 24 -25.12 -54.66 7.63
C MET A 24 -24.23 -54.15 6.50
N ASP A 25 -24.73 -54.15 5.26
CA ASP A 25 -23.99 -53.68 4.08
C ASP A 25 -23.64 -52.18 4.19
N LEU A 26 -24.58 -51.36 4.67
CA LEU A 26 -24.36 -49.92 4.81
C LEU A 26 -23.39 -49.60 5.96
N VAL A 27 -23.51 -50.27 7.11
CA VAL A 27 -22.57 -50.11 8.24
C VAL A 27 -21.18 -50.62 7.86
N GLN A 28 -21.09 -51.71 7.10
CA GLN A 28 -19.80 -52.21 6.60
C GLN A 28 -19.12 -51.19 5.69
N LYS A 29 -19.87 -50.48 4.83
CA LYS A 29 -19.32 -49.38 4.04
C LYS A 29 -18.75 -48.28 4.93
N LEU A 30 -19.48 -47.88 5.98
CA LEU A 30 -19.02 -46.86 6.94
C LEU A 30 -17.74 -47.27 7.67
N ARG A 31 -17.64 -48.54 8.10
CA ARG A 31 -16.41 -49.10 8.73
C ARG A 31 -15.20 -49.06 7.80
N LEU A 32 -15.42 -49.15 6.50
CA LEU A 32 -14.37 -49.18 5.49
C LEU A 32 -14.05 -47.79 4.92
N SER A 33 -14.94 -46.80 5.10
CA SER A 33 -14.75 -45.42 4.64
C SER A 33 -14.08 -44.59 5.73
N SER A 34 -12.78 -44.35 5.59
CA SER A 34 -12.00 -43.46 6.45
C SER A 34 -11.74 -42.13 5.75
N ASN A 35 -12.77 -41.49 5.19
CA ASN A 35 -12.61 -40.18 4.56
C ASN A 35 -13.01 -39.05 5.53
N GLU A 36 -12.21 -37.99 5.55
CA GLU A 36 -12.37 -36.81 6.41
C GLU A 36 -13.70 -36.08 6.16
N HIS A 37 -14.23 -36.16 4.94
CA HIS A 37 -15.51 -35.55 4.57
C HIS A 37 -16.70 -36.15 5.33
N ASP A 38 -16.70 -37.47 5.53
CA ASP A 38 -17.76 -38.19 6.25
C ASP A 38 -17.73 -37.86 7.75
N GLN A 39 -16.54 -37.67 8.34
CA GLN A 39 -16.36 -37.24 9.74
C GLN A 39 -16.90 -35.84 10.02
N ARG A 40 -16.89 -34.95 9.02
CA ARG A 40 -17.50 -33.61 9.12
C ARG A 40 -19.03 -33.63 8.91
N ARG A 41 -19.58 -34.68 8.31
CA ARG A 41 -20.96 -34.72 7.80
C ARG A 41 -22.02 -35.11 8.83
N TRP A 42 -21.68 -35.96 9.81
CA TRP A 42 -22.67 -36.54 10.75
C TRP A 42 -23.53 -35.49 11.45
N ILE A 43 -22.95 -34.36 11.83
CA ILE A 43 -23.61 -33.30 12.58
C ILE A 43 -24.70 -32.63 11.74
N TRP A 44 -24.42 -32.39 10.46
CA TRP A 44 -25.36 -31.79 9.52
C TRP A 44 -26.53 -32.71 9.21
N GLU A 45 -26.32 -34.02 9.19
CA GLU A 45 -27.40 -35.00 9.04
C GLU A 45 -28.36 -34.98 10.25
N LEU A 46 -27.83 -34.83 11.47
CA LEU A 46 -28.67 -34.66 12.68
C LEU A 46 -29.41 -33.32 12.70
N ILE A 47 -28.75 -32.22 12.34
CA ILE A 47 -29.37 -30.90 12.24
C ILE A 47 -30.46 -30.89 11.17
N GLN A 48 -30.21 -31.53 10.02
CA GLN A 48 -31.21 -31.70 8.97
C GLN A 48 -32.43 -32.48 9.49
N ASN A 49 -32.22 -33.61 10.16
CA ASN A 49 -33.32 -34.37 10.75
C ASN A 49 -34.13 -33.54 11.75
N ALA A 50 -33.47 -32.69 12.56
CA ALA A 50 -34.13 -31.79 13.49
C ALA A 50 -34.94 -30.69 12.77
N LYS A 51 -34.39 -30.10 11.70
CA LYS A 51 -35.07 -29.11 10.83
C LYS A 51 -36.35 -29.71 10.23
N ASP A 52 -36.28 -30.93 9.71
CA ASP A 52 -37.38 -31.58 8.98
C ASP A 52 -38.60 -31.89 9.87
N VAL A 53 -38.40 -31.91 11.19
CA VAL A 53 -39.46 -32.09 12.19
C VAL A 53 -39.79 -30.79 12.94
N ALA A 54 -39.37 -29.62 12.45
CA ALA A 54 -39.79 -28.34 13.02
C ALA A 54 -41.32 -28.16 12.94
N PHE A 55 -41.86 -27.37 13.87
CA PHE A 55 -43.26 -26.95 13.82
C PHE A 55 -43.44 -25.84 12.78
N GLU A 56 -44.62 -25.76 12.15
CA GLU A 56 -44.89 -24.76 11.10
C GLU A 56 -44.68 -23.32 11.61
N ASN A 57 -44.98 -23.07 12.88
CA ASN A 57 -44.89 -21.75 13.51
C ASN A 57 -43.80 -21.67 14.60
N HIS A 58 -42.97 -22.71 14.75
CA HIS A 58 -41.92 -22.71 15.76
C HIS A 58 -40.65 -23.37 15.21
N PRO A 59 -39.60 -22.55 14.93
CA PRO A 59 -38.31 -23.07 14.51
C PRO A 59 -37.67 -23.93 15.61
N VAL A 60 -36.79 -24.85 15.21
CA VAL A 60 -36.18 -25.82 16.12
C VAL A 60 -34.95 -25.23 16.82
N SER A 61 -34.85 -25.45 18.13
CA SER A 61 -33.63 -25.24 18.91
C SER A 61 -32.88 -26.56 18.99
N ILE A 62 -31.56 -26.50 18.81
CA ILE A 62 -30.67 -27.67 18.81
C ILE A 62 -29.58 -27.47 19.86
N CYS A 63 -29.19 -28.54 20.54
CA CYS A 63 -28.08 -28.53 21.49
C CYS A 63 -27.25 -29.81 21.33
N VAL A 64 -25.94 -29.67 21.23
CA VAL A 64 -25.00 -30.78 21.07
C VAL A 64 -23.93 -30.69 22.12
N ASP A 65 -23.77 -31.71 22.95
CA ASP A 65 -22.74 -31.78 23.97
C ASP A 65 -21.76 -32.92 23.67
N LEU A 66 -20.47 -32.63 23.67
CA LEU A 66 -19.40 -33.62 23.80
C LEU A 66 -18.95 -33.64 25.26
N ILE A 67 -19.04 -34.81 25.89
CA ILE A 67 -18.68 -35.02 27.29
C ILE A 67 -17.50 -36.00 27.31
N GLU A 68 -16.33 -35.50 27.69
CA GLU A 68 -15.09 -36.30 27.82
C GLU A 68 -14.89 -36.67 29.30
N ASN A 69 -15.30 -37.91 29.66
CA ASN A 69 -15.14 -38.46 31.01
C ASN A 69 -14.77 -39.96 30.95
N GLU A 70 -15.08 -40.77 31.98
CA GLU A 70 -14.81 -42.22 31.92
C GLU A 70 -15.60 -42.93 30.79
N ASP A 71 -16.79 -42.44 30.48
CA ASP A 71 -17.66 -42.86 29.38
C ASP A 71 -17.83 -41.69 28.39
N ASN A 72 -16.89 -41.56 27.44
CA ASN A 72 -16.95 -40.50 26.42
C ASN A 72 -18.28 -40.57 25.65
N GLU A 73 -18.98 -39.44 25.54
CA GLU A 73 -20.29 -39.41 24.89
C GLU A 73 -20.58 -38.12 24.12
N VAL A 74 -21.35 -38.25 23.04
CA VAL A 74 -22.01 -37.12 22.35
C VAL A 74 -23.51 -37.20 22.57
N ILE A 75 -24.12 -36.08 22.98
CA ILE A 75 -25.56 -35.97 23.16
C ILE A 75 -26.10 -34.87 22.23
N PHE A 76 -26.86 -35.27 21.22
CA PHE A 76 -27.59 -34.35 20.34
C PHE A 76 -29.04 -34.24 20.77
N ARG A 77 -29.54 -33.03 21.00
CA ARG A 77 -30.89 -32.75 21.49
C ARG A 77 -31.59 -31.71 20.63
N HIS A 78 -32.90 -31.87 20.42
CA HIS A 78 -33.72 -30.86 19.77
C HIS A 78 -35.16 -30.81 20.33
N ASN A 79 -35.85 -29.69 20.11
CA ASN A 79 -37.23 -29.45 20.55
C ASN A 79 -38.26 -29.58 19.40
N GLY A 80 -37.94 -30.39 18.40
CA GLY A 80 -38.81 -30.63 17.25
C GLY A 80 -40.08 -31.42 17.61
N LYS A 81 -40.90 -31.71 16.60
CA LYS A 81 -42.12 -32.51 16.75
C LYS A 81 -41.81 -33.88 17.40
N PRO A 82 -42.74 -34.42 18.20
CA PRO A 82 -42.67 -35.80 18.68
C PRO A 82 -42.61 -36.78 17.50
N PHE A 83 -42.09 -37.97 17.74
CA PHE A 83 -42.10 -39.04 16.75
C PHE A 83 -43.54 -39.54 16.47
N SER A 84 -43.77 -39.93 15.22
CA SER A 84 -44.83 -40.88 14.86
C SER A 84 -44.30 -42.31 14.92
N ILE A 85 -45.19 -43.29 15.01
CA ILE A 85 -44.85 -44.73 14.93
C ILE A 85 -44.13 -45.05 13.63
N ASP A 86 -44.55 -44.43 12.52
CA ASP A 86 -43.87 -44.56 11.22
C ASP A 86 -42.43 -44.06 11.29
N ASN A 87 -42.19 -42.89 11.86
CA ASN A 87 -40.84 -42.32 11.98
C ASN A 87 -39.91 -43.21 12.84
N ILE A 88 -40.41 -43.78 13.94
CA ILE A 88 -39.60 -44.69 14.77
C ILE A 88 -39.33 -46.01 14.02
N THR A 89 -40.33 -46.53 13.29
CA THR A 89 -40.18 -47.74 12.48
C THR A 89 -39.13 -47.54 11.40
N PHE A 90 -39.16 -46.40 10.69
CA PHE A 90 -38.16 -46.04 9.66
C PHE A 90 -36.76 -45.89 10.25
N LEU A 91 -36.65 -45.37 11.47
CA LEU A 91 -35.38 -45.27 12.20
C LEU A 91 -34.81 -46.65 12.53
N ILE A 92 -35.64 -47.59 12.99
CA ILE A 92 -35.23 -48.96 13.35
C ILE A 92 -34.85 -49.79 12.13
N GLU A 93 -35.69 -49.76 11.10
CA GLU A 93 -35.59 -50.63 9.92
C GLU A 93 -34.79 -50.02 8.77
N GLN A 94 -34.43 -48.73 8.86
CA GLN A 94 -33.69 -48.00 7.82
C GLN A 94 -34.37 -48.09 6.44
N VAL A 95 -35.71 -48.07 6.44
CA VAL A 95 -36.56 -48.05 5.24
C VAL A 95 -37.14 -46.65 5.06
N SER A 96 -37.24 -46.21 3.80
CA SER A 96 -37.74 -44.89 3.44
C SER A 96 -38.78 -45.02 2.35
N THR A 97 -39.94 -44.40 2.57
CA THR A 97 -41.14 -44.52 1.73
C THR A 97 -41.54 -43.21 1.05
N LYS A 98 -40.85 -42.09 1.32
CA LYS A 98 -41.18 -40.81 0.67
C LYS A 98 -40.63 -40.77 -0.75
N GLU A 99 -41.52 -40.98 -1.72
CA GLU A 99 -41.23 -40.83 -3.16
C GLU A 99 -40.80 -39.40 -3.49
N ARG A 100 -39.85 -39.26 -4.42
CA ARG A 100 -39.53 -37.98 -5.07
C ARG A 100 -40.74 -37.58 -5.93
N ASN A 101 -41.73 -36.90 -5.36
CA ASN A 101 -42.71 -36.21 -6.19
C ASN A 101 -41.97 -35.11 -6.97
N THR A 102 -41.87 -35.30 -8.28
CA THR A 102 -41.09 -34.48 -9.22
C THR A 102 -41.79 -33.18 -9.60
N GLU A 103 -42.95 -32.87 -9.03
CA GLU A 103 -43.82 -31.78 -9.50
C GLU A 103 -43.92 -30.56 -8.57
N SER A 104 -43.46 -30.62 -7.31
CA SER A 104 -43.54 -29.46 -6.39
C SER A 104 -42.24 -28.66 -6.36
N LYS A 105 -42.20 -27.53 -7.10
CA LYS A 105 -41.21 -26.45 -6.96
C LYS A 105 -41.47 -25.60 -5.70
N GLU A 106 -41.66 -26.24 -4.55
CA GLU A 106 -41.86 -25.51 -3.28
C GLU A 106 -40.51 -25.28 -2.58
N LYS A 107 -40.38 -24.13 -1.90
CA LYS A 107 -39.24 -23.78 -1.03
C LYS A 107 -39.00 -24.79 0.10
N ASN A 108 -39.99 -25.64 0.39
CA ASN A 108 -39.96 -26.68 1.43
C ASN A 108 -39.74 -28.08 0.84
N LYS A 109 -38.80 -28.24 -0.11
CA LYS A 109 -38.35 -29.58 -0.49
C LYS A 109 -37.64 -30.22 0.70
N PRO A 110 -37.98 -31.45 1.10
CA PRO A 110 -37.16 -32.19 2.05
C PRO A 110 -35.77 -32.41 1.42
N THR A 111 -34.72 -31.87 2.03
CA THR A 111 -33.39 -31.69 1.41
C THR A 111 -32.58 -33.01 1.30
N GLY A 112 -33.19 -34.20 1.47
CA GLY A 112 -32.47 -35.48 1.52
C GLY A 112 -33.28 -36.71 1.09
N LYS A 113 -32.56 -37.75 0.63
CA LYS A 113 -33.06 -39.13 0.58
C LYS A 113 -33.10 -39.63 2.04
N PHE A 114 -34.23 -39.55 2.72
CA PHE A 114 -34.34 -40.04 4.10
C PHE A 114 -33.95 -41.52 4.19
N GLY A 115 -33.27 -41.90 5.28
CA GLY A 115 -32.95 -43.30 5.61
C GLY A 115 -31.51 -43.75 5.42
N THR A 116 -30.61 -42.91 4.88
CA THR A 116 -29.15 -43.19 4.88
C THR A 116 -28.36 -42.18 5.71
N GLY A 117 -28.85 -40.94 5.86
CA GLY A 117 -28.22 -39.87 6.63
C GLY A 117 -28.12 -40.16 8.13
N PHE A 118 -29.12 -40.81 8.74
CA PHE A 118 -28.99 -41.23 10.14
C PHE A 118 -27.93 -42.33 10.32
N LEU A 119 -27.65 -43.13 9.29
CA LEU A 119 -26.63 -44.16 9.43
C LEU A 119 -25.22 -43.57 9.48
N THR A 120 -24.96 -42.44 8.81
CA THR A 120 -23.64 -41.79 8.88
C THR A 120 -23.30 -41.32 10.29
N THR A 121 -24.28 -41.12 11.17
CA THR A 121 -24.02 -40.81 12.58
C THR A 121 -23.41 -41.99 13.34
N HIS A 122 -23.45 -43.19 12.78
CA HIS A 122 -22.79 -44.36 13.38
C HIS A 122 -21.26 -44.33 13.22
N LEU A 123 -20.72 -43.33 12.51
CA LEU A 123 -19.30 -42.97 12.56
C LEU A 123 -18.88 -42.49 13.96
N LEU A 124 -19.80 -41.90 14.74
CA LEU A 124 -19.55 -41.56 16.13
C LEU A 124 -19.55 -42.80 17.03
N SER A 125 -20.52 -43.68 16.81
CA SER A 125 -20.69 -44.91 17.58
C SER A 125 -21.58 -45.89 16.84
N GLU A 126 -21.23 -47.18 16.88
CA GLU A 126 -22.09 -48.23 16.37
C GLU A 126 -23.36 -48.44 17.21
N THR A 127 -23.45 -47.81 18.39
CA THR A 127 -24.59 -47.90 19.30
C THR A 127 -25.13 -46.51 19.61
N VAL A 128 -26.45 -46.33 19.42
CA VAL A 128 -27.12 -45.05 19.66
C VAL A 128 -28.32 -45.25 20.57
N GLU A 129 -28.38 -44.48 21.65
CA GLU A 129 -29.54 -44.38 22.54
C GLU A 129 -30.43 -43.23 22.09
N VAL A 130 -31.72 -43.51 21.90
CA VAL A 130 -32.72 -42.53 21.46
C VAL A 130 -33.78 -42.39 22.54
N ASP A 131 -33.84 -41.24 23.18
CA ASP A 131 -34.89 -40.88 24.12
C ASP A 131 -35.80 -39.83 23.50
N SER A 132 -37.10 -40.13 23.41
CA SER A 132 -38.05 -39.17 22.87
C SER A 132 -39.49 -39.41 23.33
N VAL A 133 -40.39 -38.60 22.78
CA VAL A 133 -41.83 -38.66 22.96
C VAL A 133 -42.47 -39.07 21.63
N VAL A 134 -43.42 -40.00 21.69
CA VAL A 134 -44.26 -40.42 20.56
C VAL A 134 -45.67 -39.82 20.70
N LYS A 135 -46.27 -39.41 19.58
CA LYS A 135 -47.63 -38.88 19.49
C LYS A 135 -48.27 -39.23 18.15
N GLU A 136 -49.41 -39.91 18.19
CA GLU A 136 -50.34 -40.08 17.06
C GLU A 136 -51.57 -39.20 17.26
N GLU A 137 -52.30 -38.87 16.18
CA GLU A 137 -53.44 -37.92 16.20
C GLU A 137 -54.41 -38.19 17.36
N ASP A 138 -54.83 -39.45 17.53
CA ASP A 138 -55.83 -39.87 18.52
C ASP A 138 -55.26 -40.51 19.81
N LEU A 139 -53.94 -40.59 19.97
CA LEU A 139 -53.31 -41.25 21.13
C LEU A 139 -52.64 -40.25 22.08
N PRO A 140 -52.55 -40.53 23.41
CA PRO A 140 -51.81 -39.66 24.31
C PRO A 140 -50.32 -39.69 24.00
N TYR A 141 -49.60 -38.63 24.40
CA TYR A 141 -48.14 -38.63 24.39
C TYR A 141 -47.61 -39.78 25.24
N LYS A 142 -46.56 -40.46 24.78
CA LYS A 142 -45.85 -41.48 25.55
C LYS A 142 -44.35 -41.29 25.40
N LYS A 143 -43.58 -41.57 26.46
CA LYS A 143 -42.12 -41.59 26.37
C LYS A 143 -41.64 -42.95 25.90
N PHE A 144 -40.56 -42.96 25.13
CA PHE A 144 -39.87 -44.18 24.77
C PHE A 144 -38.36 -43.94 24.82
N SER A 145 -37.64 -45.03 25.09
CA SER A 145 -36.19 -45.10 25.04
C SER A 145 -35.83 -46.30 24.18
N LEU A 146 -34.99 -46.09 23.17
CA LEU A 146 -34.67 -47.09 22.15
C LEU A 146 -33.17 -47.19 21.99
N LEU A 147 -32.64 -48.41 22.08
CA LEU A 147 -31.23 -48.71 21.78
C LEU A 147 -31.10 -49.24 20.36
N LEU A 148 -30.44 -48.46 19.50
CA LEU A 148 -30.08 -48.84 18.14
C LEU A 148 -28.65 -49.39 18.14
N ASP A 149 -28.53 -50.72 18.27
CA ASP A 149 -27.23 -51.40 18.24
C ASP A 149 -26.92 -51.93 16.83
N ARG A 150 -25.83 -51.43 16.24
CA ARG A 150 -25.29 -51.83 14.92
C ARG A 150 -23.90 -52.48 15.02
N SER A 151 -23.45 -52.81 16.23
CA SER A 151 -22.14 -53.43 16.47
C SER A 151 -22.04 -54.88 15.99
N GLY A 152 -23.18 -55.53 15.76
CA GLY A 152 -23.27 -56.88 15.22
C GLY A 152 -22.40 -57.09 13.98
N ARG A 153 -21.63 -58.18 13.99
CA ARG A 153 -20.77 -58.59 12.86
C ARG A 153 -21.40 -59.69 12.03
N GLU A 154 -22.34 -60.45 12.60
CA GLU A 154 -23.13 -61.47 11.90
C GLU A 154 -24.56 -60.98 11.65
N ILE A 155 -25.19 -61.45 10.56
CA ILE A 155 -26.56 -61.08 10.18
C ILE A 155 -27.58 -61.34 11.30
N ASN A 156 -27.38 -62.41 12.07
CA ASN A 156 -28.27 -62.78 13.17
C ASN A 156 -28.18 -61.79 14.35
N ASP A 157 -27.06 -61.10 14.53
CA ASP A 157 -26.89 -60.08 15.56
C ASP A 157 -27.73 -58.86 15.22
N VAL A 158 -27.65 -58.41 13.97
CA VAL A 158 -28.45 -57.29 13.46
C VAL A 158 -29.95 -57.62 13.51
N ILE A 159 -30.35 -58.84 13.13
CA ILE A 159 -31.75 -59.30 13.25
C ILE A 159 -32.21 -59.26 14.72
N ARG A 160 -31.36 -59.69 15.67
CA ARG A 160 -31.70 -59.65 17.10
C ARG A 160 -31.87 -58.21 17.59
N SER A 161 -30.96 -57.31 17.22
CA SER A 161 -31.03 -55.88 17.56
C SER A 161 -32.31 -55.22 17.02
N VAL A 162 -32.61 -55.39 15.74
CA VAL A 162 -33.84 -54.86 15.10
C VAL A 162 -35.10 -55.39 15.79
N ASN A 163 -35.18 -56.70 16.05
CA ASN A 163 -36.34 -57.27 16.75
C ASN A 163 -36.45 -56.80 18.20
N GLY A 164 -35.32 -56.57 18.89
CA GLY A 164 -35.30 -55.98 20.23
C GLY A 164 -35.89 -54.57 20.23
N SER A 165 -35.46 -53.74 19.29
CA SER A 165 -36.00 -52.40 19.04
C SER A 165 -37.52 -52.42 18.74
N LEU A 166 -37.98 -53.30 17.84
CA LEU A 166 -39.41 -53.45 17.53
C LEU A 166 -40.24 -53.97 18.72
N LYS A 167 -39.63 -54.73 19.64
CA LYS A 167 -40.31 -55.18 20.85
C LYS A 167 -40.65 -54.02 21.78
N ILE A 168 -39.77 -53.02 21.89
CA ILE A 168 -40.02 -51.80 22.66
C ILE A 168 -41.23 -51.05 22.09
N LEU A 169 -41.32 -50.95 20.76
CA LEU A 169 -42.49 -50.35 20.10
C LEU A 169 -43.80 -51.09 20.43
N ARG A 170 -43.78 -52.43 20.43
CA ARG A 170 -44.97 -53.24 20.80
C ARG A 170 -45.38 -53.09 22.26
N GLN A 171 -44.48 -52.63 23.12
CA GLN A 171 -44.73 -52.40 24.54
C GLN A 171 -45.17 -50.96 24.83
N LEU A 172 -45.26 -50.07 23.82
CA LEU A 172 -45.73 -48.70 24.01
C LEU A 172 -47.13 -48.66 24.60
N ASP A 173 -48.00 -49.63 24.32
CA ASP A 173 -49.35 -49.71 24.89
C ASP A 173 -49.34 -49.82 26.42
N ASP A 174 -48.32 -50.47 26.98
CA ASP A 174 -48.14 -50.65 28.43
C ASP A 174 -47.54 -49.41 29.13
N VAL A 175 -47.00 -48.45 28.36
CA VAL A 175 -46.41 -47.22 28.88
C VAL A 175 -47.49 -46.21 29.26
N GLN A 176 -47.38 -45.66 30.46
CA GLN A 176 -48.32 -44.66 30.97
C GLN A 176 -48.28 -43.36 30.13
N PRO A 177 -49.43 -42.69 29.94
CA PRO A 177 -49.49 -41.39 29.28
C PRO A 177 -48.52 -40.35 29.90
N TYR A 178 -47.78 -39.65 29.06
CA TYR A 178 -46.89 -38.57 29.45
C TYR A 178 -47.62 -37.22 29.36
N THR A 179 -48.06 -36.69 30.51
CA THR A 179 -48.88 -35.47 30.60
C THR A 179 -48.07 -34.16 30.69
N HIS A 180 -46.75 -34.24 30.84
CA HIS A 180 -45.87 -33.08 31.04
C HIS A 180 -45.12 -32.64 29.78
N TYR A 181 -45.55 -33.08 28.59
CA TYR A 181 -44.93 -32.66 27.33
C TYR A 181 -45.03 -31.14 27.15
N LYS A 182 -43.88 -30.50 26.89
CA LYS A 182 -43.78 -29.08 26.56
C LYS A 182 -43.04 -28.92 25.24
N PRO A 183 -43.66 -28.37 24.18
CA PRO A 183 -43.05 -28.29 22.86
C PRO A 183 -41.67 -27.63 22.81
N LYS A 184 -41.40 -26.64 23.68
CA LYS A 184 -40.13 -25.91 23.70
C LYS A 184 -38.99 -26.63 24.42
N ASP A 185 -39.28 -27.65 25.22
CA ASP A 185 -38.27 -28.42 25.91
C ASP A 185 -37.53 -29.33 24.91
N PHE A 186 -36.27 -29.67 25.21
CA PHE A 186 -35.50 -30.66 24.45
C PHE A 186 -36.07 -32.07 24.65
N ASN A 187 -37.14 -32.39 23.91
CA ASN A 187 -37.91 -33.62 24.07
C ASN A 187 -37.30 -34.82 23.35
N THR A 188 -36.40 -34.61 22.39
CA THR A 188 -35.71 -35.67 21.66
C THR A 188 -34.21 -35.57 21.91
N SER A 189 -33.59 -36.71 22.22
CA SER A 189 -32.16 -36.85 22.46
C SER A 189 -31.62 -38.09 21.75
N PHE A 190 -30.47 -37.93 21.09
CA PHE A 190 -29.64 -39.01 20.54
C PHE A 190 -28.31 -39.01 21.28
N LYS A 191 -28.01 -40.11 21.96
CA LYS A 191 -26.80 -40.28 22.75
C LYS A 191 -25.91 -41.35 22.11
N TYR A 192 -24.66 -40.99 21.86
CA TYR A 192 -23.63 -41.81 21.24
C TYR A 192 -22.52 -42.08 22.25
N LEU A 193 -22.24 -43.35 22.53
CA LEU A 193 -21.10 -43.74 23.38
C LEU A 193 -19.86 -43.89 22.50
N LEU A 194 -18.85 -43.06 22.74
CA LEU A 194 -17.70 -42.91 21.86
C LEU A 194 -16.52 -43.74 22.34
N ASP A 195 -15.81 -44.34 21.39
CA ASP A 195 -14.42 -44.76 21.58
C ASP A 195 -13.47 -43.61 21.22
N ASP A 196 -12.16 -43.86 21.26
CA ASP A 196 -11.14 -42.85 20.97
C ASP A 196 -11.28 -42.27 19.54
N GLU A 197 -11.69 -43.08 18.56
CA GLU A 197 -11.91 -42.64 17.17
C GLU A 197 -13.20 -41.82 17.04
N GLY A 198 -14.25 -42.20 17.77
CA GLY A 198 -15.51 -41.48 17.87
C GLY A 198 -15.34 -40.10 18.51
N VAL A 199 -14.46 -39.95 19.51
CA VAL A 199 -14.13 -38.65 20.12
C VAL A 199 -13.50 -37.72 19.10
N GLU A 200 -12.53 -38.21 18.31
CA GLU A 200 -11.90 -37.40 17.27
C GLU A 200 -12.90 -36.99 16.19
N THR A 201 -13.73 -37.93 15.73
CA THR A 201 -14.81 -37.68 14.76
C THR A 201 -15.83 -36.64 15.29
N ALA A 202 -16.14 -36.68 16.58
CA ALA A 202 -17.01 -35.70 17.22
C ALA A 202 -16.39 -34.30 17.23
N LYS A 203 -15.10 -34.19 17.58
CA LYS A 203 -14.37 -32.91 17.59
C LYS A 203 -14.33 -32.29 16.21
N ILE A 204 -13.98 -33.05 15.17
CA ILE A 204 -13.98 -32.60 13.77
C ILE A 204 -15.37 -32.06 13.35
N GLY A 205 -16.43 -32.79 13.67
CA GLY A 205 -17.80 -32.36 13.36
C GLY A 205 -18.23 -31.09 14.12
N LEU A 206 -17.85 -30.96 15.40
CA LEU A 206 -18.17 -29.78 16.21
C LEU A 206 -17.38 -28.54 15.78
N GLU A 207 -16.13 -28.69 15.36
CA GLU A 207 -15.34 -27.61 14.76
C GLU A 207 -15.99 -27.11 13.46
N ASP A 208 -16.43 -28.05 12.61
CA ASP A 208 -17.14 -27.73 11.36
C ASP A 208 -18.47 -27.01 11.62
N LEU A 209 -19.24 -27.48 12.61
CA LEU A 209 -20.47 -26.83 13.05
C LEU A 209 -20.20 -25.41 13.51
N ASN A 210 -19.22 -25.21 14.39
CA ASN A 210 -18.85 -23.89 14.92
C ASN A 210 -18.46 -22.92 13.80
N LEU A 211 -17.86 -23.42 12.72
CA LEU A 211 -17.48 -22.63 11.56
C LEU A 211 -18.66 -22.23 10.67
N CYS A 212 -19.64 -23.13 10.45
CA CYS A 212 -20.72 -22.93 9.48
C CYS A 212 -22.06 -22.52 10.10
N VAL A 213 -22.21 -22.56 11.43
CA VAL A 213 -23.48 -22.33 12.13
C VAL A 213 -24.07 -20.95 11.84
N ALA A 214 -23.25 -19.90 11.78
CA ALA A 214 -23.73 -18.55 11.49
C ALA A 214 -24.40 -18.45 10.12
N TYR A 215 -23.76 -19.01 9.08
CA TYR A 215 -24.32 -19.09 7.73
C TYR A 215 -25.57 -19.98 7.70
N THR A 216 -25.56 -21.12 8.40
CA THR A 216 -26.69 -22.03 8.44
C THR A 216 -27.93 -21.37 9.04
N LEU A 217 -27.78 -20.63 10.14
CA LEU A 217 -28.89 -19.91 10.76
C LEU A 217 -29.50 -18.86 9.81
N VAL A 218 -28.66 -18.18 9.02
CA VAL A 218 -29.12 -17.22 8.01
C VAL A 218 -29.87 -17.91 6.86
N PHE A 219 -29.39 -19.06 6.41
CA PHE A 219 -29.98 -19.78 5.27
C PHE A 219 -31.20 -20.62 5.64
N VAL A 220 -31.31 -21.05 6.89
CA VAL A 220 -32.32 -21.99 7.37
C VAL A 220 -33.14 -21.35 8.50
N PRO A 221 -34.17 -20.55 8.16
CA PRO A 221 -34.99 -19.85 9.17
C PRO A 221 -35.80 -20.79 10.06
N ASN A 222 -35.90 -22.08 9.71
CA ASN A 222 -36.52 -23.12 10.52
C ASN A 222 -35.68 -23.52 11.75
N ILE A 223 -34.46 -23.00 11.92
CA ILE A 223 -33.61 -23.24 13.09
C ILE A 223 -33.52 -21.95 13.91
N GLU A 224 -33.96 -22.00 15.17
CA GLU A 224 -33.99 -20.85 16.08
C GLU A 224 -32.60 -20.58 16.67
N SER A 225 -31.95 -21.65 17.12
CA SER A 225 -30.67 -21.56 17.81
C SER A 225 -29.93 -22.89 17.78
N VAL A 226 -28.61 -22.81 17.84
CA VAL A 226 -27.73 -23.97 18.00
C VAL A 226 -26.85 -23.74 19.23
N CYS A 227 -26.85 -24.70 20.15
CA CYS A 227 -26.02 -24.72 21.34
C CYS A 227 -24.96 -25.82 21.24
N ILE A 228 -23.72 -25.52 21.63
CA ILE A 228 -22.57 -26.43 21.63
C ILE A 228 -22.01 -26.51 23.05
N ASN A 229 -21.86 -27.73 23.56
CA ASN A 229 -21.36 -28.10 24.89
C ASN A 229 -22.09 -27.41 26.05
N SER A 230 -23.35 -27.01 25.86
CA SER A 230 -24.12 -26.23 26.83
C SER A 230 -23.41 -24.93 27.28
N GLU A 231 -22.37 -24.52 26.55
CA GLU A 231 -21.47 -23.42 26.87
C GLU A 231 -21.62 -22.29 25.87
N THR A 232 -21.73 -22.61 24.58
CA THR A 232 -21.82 -21.64 23.50
C THR A 232 -23.17 -21.77 22.79
N THR A 233 -23.92 -20.68 22.65
CA THR A 233 -25.21 -20.67 21.94
C THR A 233 -25.22 -19.60 20.86
N PHE A 234 -25.58 -19.99 19.64
CA PHE A 234 -25.76 -19.12 18.48
C PHE A 234 -27.24 -18.90 18.23
N ILE A 235 -27.65 -17.64 18.09
CA ILE A 235 -29.06 -17.24 17.91
C ILE A 235 -29.14 -16.16 16.83
N LEU A 236 -29.91 -16.40 15.78
CA LEU A 236 -30.20 -15.37 14.78
C LEU A 236 -31.11 -14.31 15.38
N GLN A 237 -30.71 -13.04 15.28
CA GLN A 237 -31.57 -11.94 15.66
C GLN A 237 -32.67 -11.73 14.60
N PRO A 238 -33.92 -11.42 15.02
CA PRO A 238 -35.03 -11.22 14.09
C PRO A 238 -34.90 -9.93 13.28
N GLU A 239 -34.16 -8.96 13.80
CA GLU A 239 -33.90 -7.68 13.14
C GLU A 239 -32.83 -7.87 12.07
N VAL A 240 -33.16 -7.50 10.84
CA VAL A 240 -32.25 -7.50 9.69
C VAL A 240 -32.06 -6.07 9.25
N ALA A 241 -30.81 -5.61 9.16
CA ALA A 241 -30.51 -4.30 8.62
C ALA A 241 -30.58 -4.37 7.09
N ILE A 242 -31.50 -3.60 6.51
CA ILE A 242 -31.69 -3.54 5.05
C ILE A 242 -30.85 -2.37 4.52
N GLU A 243 -29.94 -2.72 3.63
CA GLU A 243 -29.01 -1.82 2.96
C GLU A 243 -29.46 -1.55 1.52
N GLY A 244 -28.72 -0.74 0.77
CA GLY A 244 -29.02 -0.49 -0.65
C GLY A 244 -28.78 -1.72 -1.54
N ASN A 245 -29.31 -1.71 -2.77
CA ASN A 245 -29.11 -2.75 -3.79
C ASN A 245 -29.45 -4.20 -3.38
N GLY A 246 -30.35 -4.38 -2.41
CA GLY A 246 -30.76 -5.71 -1.94
C GLY A 246 -29.72 -6.39 -1.04
N VAL A 247 -28.82 -5.62 -0.45
CA VAL A 247 -27.93 -6.10 0.61
C VAL A 247 -28.71 -6.14 1.93
N GLU A 248 -28.59 -7.24 2.66
CA GLU A 248 -29.16 -7.44 3.99
C GLU A 248 -28.05 -7.83 4.96
N ILE A 249 -28.03 -7.28 6.18
CA ILE A 249 -27.07 -7.64 7.22
C ILE A 249 -27.81 -8.32 8.36
N HIS A 250 -27.50 -9.60 8.56
CA HIS A 250 -28.03 -10.43 9.62
C HIS A 250 -27.06 -10.47 10.80
N THR A 251 -27.60 -10.38 12.01
CA THR A 251 -26.82 -10.46 13.25
C THR A 251 -27.08 -11.78 13.96
N ILE A 252 -26.01 -12.52 14.25
CA ILE A 252 -26.04 -13.75 15.04
C ILE A 252 -25.40 -13.44 16.39
N LEU A 253 -26.16 -13.65 17.46
CA LEU A 253 -25.68 -13.49 18.82
C LEU A 253 -25.04 -14.79 19.29
N LYS A 254 -23.73 -14.74 19.57
CA LYS A 254 -22.95 -15.83 20.15
C LYS A 254 -22.79 -15.60 21.65
N LYS A 255 -23.57 -16.34 22.43
CA LYS A 255 -23.54 -16.31 23.90
C LYS A 255 -22.60 -17.39 24.41
N ILE A 256 -21.58 -17.00 25.18
CA ILE A 256 -20.66 -17.94 25.82
C ILE A 256 -20.84 -17.84 27.33
N THR A 257 -21.01 -18.97 28.02
CA THR A 257 -21.18 -19.03 29.47
C THR A 257 -20.04 -18.30 30.19
N GLY A 258 -20.39 -17.33 31.04
CA GLY A 258 -19.42 -16.55 31.83
C GLY A 258 -18.65 -15.47 31.05
N LYS A 259 -18.92 -15.26 29.75
CA LYS A 259 -18.31 -14.20 28.95
C LYS A 259 -19.37 -13.23 28.40
N PRO A 260 -18.97 -12.00 28.01
CA PRO A 260 -19.85 -11.12 27.24
C PRO A 260 -20.31 -11.80 25.95
N SER A 261 -21.52 -11.51 25.52
CA SER A 261 -22.00 -11.99 24.22
C SER A 261 -21.23 -11.32 23.08
N GLU A 262 -20.90 -12.11 22.07
CA GLU A 262 -20.27 -11.67 20.83
C GLU A 262 -21.33 -11.58 19.71
N GLU A 263 -21.15 -10.66 18.78
CA GLU A 263 -21.99 -10.55 17.58
C GLU A 263 -21.20 -10.98 16.35
N ILE A 264 -21.82 -11.80 15.51
CA ILE A 264 -21.32 -12.17 14.19
C ILE A 264 -22.29 -11.56 13.18
N HIS A 265 -21.78 -10.85 12.18
CA HIS A 265 -22.63 -10.24 11.15
C HIS A 265 -22.37 -10.90 9.80
N ILE A 266 -23.45 -11.32 9.14
CA ILE A 266 -23.40 -11.92 7.81
C ILE A 266 -24.16 -10.98 6.86
N ALA A 267 -23.45 -10.42 5.89
CA ALA A 267 -24.05 -9.67 4.80
C ALA A 267 -24.49 -10.63 3.70
N THR A 268 -25.72 -10.46 3.19
CA THR A 268 -26.28 -11.28 2.12
C THR A 268 -26.81 -10.45 0.96
N VAL A 269 -26.81 -11.05 -0.23
CA VAL A 269 -27.54 -10.56 -1.40
C VAL A 269 -28.28 -11.75 -2.00
N SER A 270 -29.59 -11.64 -2.13
CA SER A 270 -30.44 -12.77 -2.51
C SER A 270 -31.35 -12.44 -3.69
N ASN A 271 -31.66 -13.45 -4.50
CA ASN A 271 -32.81 -13.47 -5.39
C ASN A 271 -33.78 -14.59 -4.97
N GLU A 272 -34.73 -14.97 -5.82
CA GLU A 272 -35.70 -16.03 -5.50
C GLU A 272 -35.06 -17.42 -5.28
N ASN A 273 -33.89 -17.67 -5.87
CA ASN A 273 -33.28 -19.01 -5.97
C ASN A 273 -31.93 -19.14 -5.25
N VAL A 274 -31.19 -18.04 -5.11
CA VAL A 274 -29.79 -18.04 -4.70
C VAL A 274 -29.54 -16.91 -3.71
N THR A 275 -28.71 -17.19 -2.72
CA THR A 275 -28.18 -16.22 -1.76
C THR A 275 -26.65 -16.27 -1.80
N VAL A 276 -26.02 -15.12 -1.88
CA VAL A 276 -24.58 -14.93 -1.67
C VAL A 276 -24.38 -14.28 -0.31
N ALA A 277 -23.43 -14.78 0.49
CA ALA A 277 -23.18 -14.32 1.84
C ALA A 277 -21.68 -14.15 2.14
N VAL A 278 -21.35 -13.15 2.95
CA VAL A 278 -20.00 -12.92 3.47
C VAL A 278 -20.06 -12.41 4.91
N GLU A 279 -19.12 -12.85 5.74
CA GLU A 279 -18.98 -12.33 7.09
C GLU A 279 -18.35 -10.92 7.07
N ILE A 280 -18.90 -10.05 7.91
CA ILE A 280 -18.43 -8.68 8.10
C ILE A 280 -18.31 -8.36 9.57
N LYS A 281 -17.52 -7.33 9.89
CA LYS A 281 -17.42 -6.76 11.24
C LYS A 281 -17.48 -5.24 11.19
N TYR A 282 -17.91 -4.64 12.30
CA TYR A 282 -17.86 -3.20 12.48
C TYR A 282 -16.58 -2.80 13.19
N GLU A 283 -15.72 -2.02 12.54
CA GLU A 283 -14.54 -1.40 13.16
C GLU A 283 -14.60 0.11 12.99
N LYS A 284 -14.55 0.87 14.10
CA LYS A 284 -14.58 2.34 14.08
C LYS A 284 -15.72 2.91 13.20
N ASN A 285 -16.90 2.29 13.26
CA ASN A 285 -18.08 2.67 12.48
C ASN A 285 -17.95 2.45 10.95
N GLN A 286 -17.04 1.57 10.52
CA GLN A 286 -16.91 1.10 9.15
C GLN A 286 -17.14 -0.41 9.07
N ILE A 287 -17.71 -0.86 7.97
CA ILE A 287 -17.86 -2.29 7.67
C ILE A 287 -16.53 -2.79 7.10
N VAL A 288 -15.99 -3.84 7.70
CA VAL A 288 -14.77 -4.53 7.26
C VAL A 288 -15.15 -5.95 6.85
N VAL A 289 -14.78 -6.34 5.64
CA VAL A 289 -14.98 -7.72 5.18
C VAL A 289 -14.03 -8.65 5.93
N VAL A 290 -14.57 -9.75 6.46
CA VAL A 290 -13.80 -10.78 7.15
C VAL A 290 -13.31 -11.80 6.12
N GLU A 291 -12.02 -12.12 6.15
CA GLU A 291 -11.47 -13.16 5.29
C GLU A 291 -12.07 -14.51 5.67
N PRO A 292 -12.66 -15.25 4.72
CA PRO A 292 -13.34 -16.49 5.04
C PRO A 292 -12.31 -17.58 5.35
N ASN A 293 -12.54 -18.32 6.44
CA ASN A 293 -11.69 -19.45 6.86
C ASN A 293 -11.46 -20.44 5.69
N GLU A 294 -10.24 -20.97 5.58
CA GLU A 294 -9.88 -21.90 4.50
C GLU A 294 -10.63 -23.23 4.56
N SER A 295 -11.11 -23.65 5.72
CA SER A 295 -11.89 -24.88 5.93
C SER A 295 -13.41 -24.66 5.76
N LEU A 296 -13.87 -23.43 5.59
CA LEU A 296 -15.31 -23.13 5.44
C LEU A 296 -15.78 -23.54 4.03
N PRO A 297 -16.77 -24.43 3.88
CA PRO A 297 -17.35 -24.74 2.58
C PRO A 297 -17.91 -23.47 1.90
N ARG A 298 -17.81 -23.37 0.58
CA ARG A 298 -18.29 -22.18 -0.15
C ARG A 298 -19.64 -22.41 -0.81
N LEU A 299 -20.10 -23.65 -0.94
CA LEU A 299 -21.41 -23.98 -1.50
C LEU A 299 -22.29 -24.62 -0.42
N PHE A 300 -23.53 -24.16 -0.32
CA PHE A 300 -24.55 -24.63 0.61
C PHE A 300 -25.81 -25.00 -0.18
N CYS A 301 -26.43 -26.11 0.23
CA CYS A 301 -27.77 -26.50 -0.18
C CYS A 301 -28.56 -26.71 1.11
N ASP A 302 -29.03 -25.59 1.66
CA ASP A 302 -29.44 -25.37 3.07
C ASP A 302 -28.28 -25.53 4.08
N PHE A 303 -27.55 -26.63 3.96
CA PHE A 303 -26.41 -27.02 4.79
C PHE A 303 -25.13 -27.06 3.94
N PRO A 304 -23.94 -26.94 4.57
CA PRO A 304 -22.68 -26.92 3.84
C PRO A 304 -22.47 -28.17 2.98
N LEU A 305 -21.90 -27.97 1.79
CA LEU A 305 -21.39 -29.05 0.95
C LEU A 305 -19.90 -29.24 1.22
N ILE A 306 -19.58 -30.14 2.14
CA ILE A 306 -18.21 -30.38 2.65
C ILE A 306 -17.30 -30.87 1.52
N GLY A 307 -16.18 -30.19 1.28
CA GLY A 307 -15.37 -30.42 0.09
C GLY A 307 -15.54 -29.34 -0.98
N THR A 308 -16.18 -28.20 -0.68
CA THR A 308 -16.31 -27.04 -1.57
C THR A 308 -15.54 -25.80 -1.08
N GLU A 309 -14.60 -25.96 -0.17
CA GLU A 309 -13.87 -24.88 0.52
C GLU A 309 -12.98 -24.06 -0.43
N ASP A 310 -12.42 -24.72 -1.43
CA ASP A 310 -11.55 -24.15 -2.47
C ASP A 310 -12.34 -23.67 -3.71
N PHE A 311 -13.65 -23.48 -3.60
CA PHE A 311 -14.44 -22.89 -4.67
C PHE A 311 -13.94 -21.48 -4.99
N ILE A 312 -14.21 -21.02 -6.21
CA ILE A 312 -13.52 -19.89 -6.83
C ILE A 312 -13.83 -18.52 -6.20
N TYR A 313 -14.96 -18.37 -5.51
CA TYR A 313 -15.40 -17.10 -4.93
C TYR A 313 -15.08 -17.01 -3.43
N PRO A 314 -14.67 -15.82 -2.94
CA PRO A 314 -14.39 -15.57 -1.54
C PRO A 314 -15.67 -15.30 -0.71
N VAL A 315 -16.78 -15.96 -1.07
CA VAL A 315 -18.10 -15.82 -0.45
C VAL A 315 -18.78 -17.19 -0.35
N VAL A 316 -19.77 -17.29 0.53
CA VAL A 316 -20.63 -18.48 0.63
C VAL A 316 -21.83 -18.32 -0.29
N ILE A 317 -22.15 -19.35 -1.06
CA ILE A 317 -23.31 -19.39 -1.97
C ILE A 317 -24.26 -20.46 -1.49
N ASN A 318 -25.50 -20.07 -1.19
CA ASN A 318 -26.57 -20.98 -0.87
C ASN A 318 -27.62 -21.03 -1.97
N SER A 319 -28.07 -22.23 -2.31
CA SER A 319 -29.34 -22.42 -3.03
C SER A 319 -30.02 -23.71 -2.55
N PRO A 320 -31.28 -23.63 -2.07
CA PRO A 320 -32.07 -24.83 -1.77
C PRO A 320 -32.40 -25.65 -3.03
N PHE A 321 -32.16 -25.09 -4.22
CA PHE A 321 -32.42 -25.71 -5.51
C PHE A 321 -31.19 -26.38 -6.14
N PHE A 322 -30.02 -26.32 -5.49
CA PHE A 322 -28.88 -27.10 -5.96
C PHE A 322 -29.18 -28.59 -5.97
N ASN A 323 -28.62 -29.29 -6.94
CA ASN A 323 -28.62 -30.74 -7.04
C ASN A 323 -27.21 -31.24 -6.63
N PRO A 324 -26.99 -31.58 -5.34
CA PRO A 324 -25.69 -32.01 -4.84
C PRO A 324 -25.32 -33.43 -5.29
N THR A 325 -24.04 -33.78 -5.17
CA THR A 325 -23.56 -35.17 -5.26
C THR A 325 -24.20 -36.04 -4.17
N GLU A 326 -24.17 -37.37 -4.32
CA GLU A 326 -24.68 -38.29 -3.30
C GLU A 326 -23.93 -38.16 -1.96
N GLU A 327 -22.63 -37.90 -2.05
CA GLU A 327 -21.74 -37.63 -0.90
C GLU A 327 -21.91 -36.21 -0.33
N ARG A 328 -22.72 -35.35 -0.96
CA ARG A 328 -22.90 -33.93 -0.60
C ARG A 328 -21.61 -33.13 -0.52
N ASN A 329 -20.63 -33.48 -1.35
CA ASN A 329 -19.32 -32.81 -1.43
C ASN A 329 -19.14 -31.87 -2.62
N GLY A 330 -20.23 -31.57 -3.34
CA GLY A 330 -20.23 -30.68 -4.49
C GLY A 330 -21.53 -30.71 -5.27
N ILE A 331 -21.51 -30.08 -6.45
CA ILE A 331 -22.64 -30.02 -7.40
C ILE A 331 -22.14 -30.34 -8.80
N TYR A 332 -22.84 -31.16 -9.58
CA TYR A 332 -22.35 -31.48 -10.92
C TYR A 332 -22.44 -30.26 -11.86
N ILE A 333 -21.29 -29.79 -12.33
CA ILE A 333 -21.13 -28.71 -13.32
C ILE A 333 -20.15 -29.11 -14.45
N THR A 334 -20.16 -30.39 -14.82
CA THR A 334 -19.34 -30.97 -15.88
C THR A 334 -19.82 -30.56 -17.29
N ASP A 335 -19.14 -31.01 -18.34
CA ASP A 335 -19.52 -30.72 -19.74
C ASP A 335 -20.59 -31.66 -20.30
N ARG A 336 -21.14 -32.56 -19.47
CA ARG A 336 -22.22 -33.47 -19.87
C ARG A 336 -23.55 -32.73 -19.98
N SER A 337 -24.38 -33.16 -20.93
CA SER A 337 -25.74 -32.68 -21.09
C SER A 337 -26.72 -33.48 -20.22
N ASP A 338 -26.90 -33.03 -18.97
CA ASP A 338 -27.93 -33.52 -18.06
C ASP A 338 -28.70 -32.31 -17.48
N ASN A 339 -30.01 -32.45 -17.26
CA ASN A 339 -30.84 -31.38 -16.70
C ASN A 339 -30.33 -30.90 -15.34
N ILE A 340 -29.86 -31.81 -14.49
CA ILE A 340 -29.27 -31.49 -13.17
C ILE A 340 -28.07 -30.55 -13.33
N ILE A 341 -27.23 -30.81 -14.33
CA ILE A 341 -26.03 -30.01 -14.61
C ILE A 341 -26.43 -28.63 -15.14
N VAL A 342 -27.41 -28.57 -16.05
CA VAL A 342 -27.91 -27.31 -16.61
C VAL A 342 -28.52 -26.42 -15.51
N GLU A 343 -29.30 -27.00 -14.60
CA GLU A 343 -29.88 -26.30 -13.47
C GLU A 343 -28.81 -25.75 -12.52
N ASN A 344 -27.83 -26.58 -12.10
CA ASN A 344 -26.73 -26.13 -11.25
C ASN A 344 -25.92 -25.00 -11.90
N LYS A 345 -25.61 -25.12 -13.19
CA LYS A 345 -24.90 -24.08 -13.96
C LYS A 345 -25.68 -22.78 -13.99
N LYS A 346 -27.00 -22.83 -14.17
CA LYS A 346 -27.88 -21.66 -14.15
C LYS A 346 -27.84 -20.97 -12.78
N LEU A 347 -27.97 -21.73 -11.69
CA LEU A 347 -27.91 -21.20 -10.32
C LEU A 347 -26.56 -20.53 -10.03
N LEU A 348 -25.44 -21.09 -10.50
CA LEU A 348 -24.12 -20.44 -10.35
C LEU A 348 -23.96 -19.16 -11.17
N ILE A 349 -24.59 -19.07 -12.34
CA ILE A 349 -24.63 -17.83 -13.12
C ILE A 349 -25.43 -16.75 -12.37
N GLU A 350 -26.57 -17.12 -11.77
CA GLU A 350 -27.32 -16.21 -10.88
C GLU A 350 -26.47 -15.79 -9.68
N ALA A 351 -25.74 -16.72 -9.05
CA ALA A 351 -24.82 -16.43 -7.94
C ALA A 351 -23.70 -15.45 -8.33
N ARG A 352 -23.13 -15.60 -9.53
CA ARG A 352 -22.12 -14.68 -10.08
C ARG A 352 -22.63 -13.24 -10.12
N ASP A 353 -23.86 -13.06 -10.60
CA ASP A 353 -24.44 -11.72 -10.76
C ASP A 353 -24.75 -11.08 -9.39
N LEU A 354 -25.25 -11.87 -8.43
CA LEU A 354 -25.44 -11.43 -7.05
C LEU A 354 -24.12 -11.07 -6.36
N TYR A 355 -23.08 -11.86 -6.58
CA TYR A 355 -21.74 -11.59 -6.08
C TYR A 355 -21.16 -10.29 -6.64
N LEU A 356 -21.32 -10.03 -7.94
CA LEU A 356 -20.89 -8.76 -8.55
C LEU A 356 -21.67 -7.56 -8.01
N ASN A 357 -22.95 -7.73 -7.68
CA ASN A 357 -23.73 -6.71 -6.99
C ASN A 357 -23.16 -6.42 -5.60
N LEU A 358 -22.87 -7.45 -4.80
CA LEU A 358 -22.23 -7.29 -3.48
C LEU A 358 -20.87 -6.60 -3.58
N LEU A 359 -20.03 -6.98 -4.55
CA LEU A 359 -18.73 -6.38 -4.79
C LEU A 359 -18.85 -4.89 -5.16
N SER A 360 -19.82 -4.54 -6.02
CA SER A 360 -20.06 -3.14 -6.41
C SER A 360 -20.68 -2.31 -5.28
N TYR A 361 -21.55 -2.91 -4.48
CA TYR A 361 -22.16 -2.26 -3.33
C TYR A 361 -21.11 -1.92 -2.26
N SER A 362 -20.32 -2.92 -1.87
CA SER A 362 -19.25 -2.77 -0.88
C SER A 362 -18.20 -1.72 -1.30
N ALA A 363 -17.85 -1.68 -2.59
CA ALA A 363 -17.00 -0.66 -3.19
C ALA A 363 -17.53 0.77 -2.98
N THR A 364 -18.81 0.99 -3.31
CA THR A 364 -19.47 2.31 -3.29
C THR A 364 -19.88 2.78 -1.89
N HIS A 365 -19.96 1.88 -0.91
CA HIS A 365 -20.34 2.18 0.47
C HIS A 365 -19.15 2.15 1.43
N ASN A 366 -17.94 2.31 0.90
CA ASN A 366 -16.69 2.45 1.65
C ASN A 366 -16.40 1.27 2.62
N TRP A 367 -16.79 0.05 2.25
CA TRP A 367 -16.37 -1.14 3.00
C TRP A 367 -14.86 -1.30 2.90
N GLN A 368 -14.24 -1.82 3.96
CA GLN A 368 -12.80 -2.01 4.07
C GLN A 368 -12.41 -3.46 3.75
N ASN A 369 -11.12 -3.70 3.47
CA ASN A 369 -10.56 -5.00 3.09
C ASN A 369 -11.20 -5.61 1.83
N LEU A 370 -11.52 -4.78 0.82
CA LEU A 370 -12.15 -5.25 -0.42
C LEU A 370 -11.28 -6.20 -1.25
N TRP A 371 -9.98 -6.26 -0.97
CA TRP A 371 -9.10 -7.29 -1.52
C TRP A 371 -9.62 -8.71 -1.21
N VAL A 372 -10.30 -8.92 -0.06
CA VAL A 372 -10.92 -10.20 0.28
C VAL A 372 -11.96 -10.58 -0.77
N LEU A 373 -12.86 -9.67 -1.11
CA LEU A 373 -13.87 -9.89 -2.15
C LEU A 373 -13.27 -9.89 -3.56
N ALA A 374 -12.06 -9.37 -3.77
CA ALA A 374 -11.37 -9.50 -5.05
C ALA A 374 -10.63 -10.84 -5.19
N ASN A 375 -10.38 -11.57 -4.10
CA ASN A 375 -9.55 -12.78 -4.06
C ASN A 375 -10.24 -13.99 -4.72
N THR A 376 -10.19 -14.02 -6.06
CA THR A 376 -10.74 -15.12 -6.86
C THR A 376 -9.70 -16.20 -7.13
N LYS A 377 -10.02 -17.45 -6.79
CA LYS A 377 -9.11 -18.60 -6.93
C LYS A 377 -9.34 -19.33 -8.26
N LEU A 378 -8.31 -20.01 -8.76
CA LEU A 378 -8.44 -20.92 -9.90
C LEU A 378 -9.14 -22.21 -9.45
N PRO A 379 -10.02 -22.80 -10.28
CA PRO A 379 -10.71 -24.03 -9.92
C PRO A 379 -9.73 -25.21 -9.83
N LYS A 380 -9.72 -25.90 -8.68
CA LYS A 380 -9.02 -27.19 -8.55
C LYS A 380 -9.72 -28.29 -9.34
N SER A 381 -9.00 -29.36 -9.64
CA SER A 381 -9.56 -30.49 -10.38
C SER A 381 -10.44 -31.31 -9.46
N LYS A 382 -11.72 -31.46 -9.82
CA LYS A 382 -12.69 -32.30 -9.13
C LYS A 382 -13.57 -33.01 -10.14
N GLU A 383 -14.03 -34.21 -9.81
CA GLU A 383 -14.85 -35.03 -10.72
C GLU A 383 -16.17 -34.37 -11.11
N TRP A 384 -16.70 -33.50 -10.24
CA TRP A 384 -17.95 -32.78 -10.46
C TRP A 384 -17.79 -31.42 -11.17
N VAL A 385 -16.55 -30.96 -11.45
CA VAL A 385 -16.28 -29.61 -12.01
C VAL A 385 -15.68 -29.67 -13.41
N SER A 386 -16.27 -28.92 -14.37
CA SER A 386 -15.55 -28.52 -15.59
C SER A 386 -14.73 -27.25 -15.34
N LYS A 387 -13.39 -27.37 -15.32
CA LYS A 387 -12.50 -26.21 -15.13
C LYS A 387 -12.70 -25.16 -16.22
N GLU A 388 -12.89 -25.59 -17.46
CA GLU A 388 -13.05 -24.69 -18.60
C GLU A 388 -14.35 -23.90 -18.51
N TRP A 389 -15.46 -24.57 -18.20
CA TRP A 389 -16.74 -23.89 -18.01
C TRP A 389 -16.69 -22.90 -16.84
N VAL A 390 -16.09 -23.28 -15.71
CA VAL A 390 -15.93 -22.39 -14.55
C VAL A 390 -15.07 -21.18 -14.90
N SER A 391 -13.95 -21.37 -15.60
CA SER A 391 -13.10 -20.25 -16.03
C SER A 391 -13.87 -19.28 -16.92
N GLN A 392 -14.48 -19.77 -18.00
CA GLN A 392 -15.11 -18.93 -19.01
C GLN A 392 -16.41 -18.27 -18.56
N GLN A 393 -17.24 -18.96 -17.78
CA GLN A 393 -18.60 -18.49 -17.46
C GLN A 393 -18.71 -17.81 -16.09
N LEU A 394 -17.80 -18.14 -15.16
CA LEU A 394 -17.83 -17.63 -13.79
C LEU A 394 -16.64 -16.71 -13.50
N LEU A 395 -15.42 -17.16 -13.76
CA LEU A 395 -14.20 -16.45 -13.34
C LEU A 395 -13.88 -15.26 -14.25
N ASP A 396 -13.80 -15.45 -15.56
CA ASP A 396 -13.43 -14.41 -16.52
C ASP A 396 -14.39 -13.22 -16.52
N PRO A 397 -15.73 -13.40 -16.48
CA PRO A 397 -16.67 -12.29 -16.37
C PRO A 397 -16.50 -11.53 -15.06
N VAL A 398 -16.29 -12.23 -13.95
CA VAL A 398 -16.05 -11.61 -12.65
C VAL A 398 -14.78 -10.78 -12.68
N ARG A 399 -13.65 -11.38 -13.07
CA ARG A 399 -12.36 -10.70 -13.13
C ARG A 399 -12.40 -9.48 -14.03
N THR A 400 -13.09 -9.57 -15.17
CA THR A 400 -13.28 -8.45 -16.11
C THR A 400 -14.04 -7.28 -15.47
N GLN A 401 -15.05 -7.56 -14.65
CA GLN A 401 -15.81 -6.53 -13.94
C GLN A 401 -15.05 -5.99 -12.73
N THR A 402 -14.39 -6.86 -11.95
CA THR A 402 -13.54 -6.48 -10.81
C THR A 402 -12.49 -5.43 -11.19
N LEU A 403 -11.91 -5.52 -12.39
CA LEU A 403 -10.95 -4.53 -12.88
C LEU A 403 -11.53 -3.10 -12.97
N LYS A 404 -12.84 -2.96 -13.17
CA LYS A 404 -13.52 -1.68 -13.43
C LYS A 404 -14.24 -1.11 -12.19
N ILE A 405 -14.42 -1.93 -11.15
CA ILE A 405 -15.05 -1.49 -9.91
C ILE A 405 -13.98 -0.78 -9.07
N PRO A 406 -14.29 0.38 -8.45
CA PRO A 406 -13.35 1.09 -7.60
C PRO A 406 -13.16 0.34 -6.27
N LEU A 407 -12.12 -0.50 -6.19
CA LEU A 407 -11.88 -1.41 -5.06
C LEU A 407 -10.63 -1.08 -4.27
N VAL A 408 -9.66 -0.40 -4.89
CA VAL A 408 -8.34 -0.21 -4.30
C VAL A 408 -8.26 1.19 -3.72
N ASP A 409 -8.06 1.26 -2.40
CA ASP A 409 -7.67 2.50 -1.74
C ASP A 409 -6.19 2.75 -2.04
N THR A 410 -5.88 3.91 -2.64
CA THR A 410 -4.52 4.25 -3.06
C THR A 410 -3.94 5.43 -2.28
N ILE A 411 -2.65 5.71 -2.46
CA ILE A 411 -1.97 6.82 -1.76
C ILE A 411 -2.27 8.16 -2.45
N LEU A 412 -2.23 8.17 -3.78
CA LEU A 412 -2.35 9.39 -4.59
C LEU A 412 -3.81 9.77 -4.87
N TYR A 413 -4.67 8.76 -4.95
CA TYR A 413 -6.10 8.90 -5.18
C TYR A 413 -6.82 8.14 -4.08
N ASP A 414 -8.08 8.46 -3.79
CA ASP A 414 -8.87 7.68 -2.85
C ASP A 414 -9.13 6.25 -3.42
N ARG A 415 -10.39 5.80 -3.41
CA ARG A 415 -10.75 4.50 -3.96
C ARG A 415 -10.87 4.56 -5.49
N ILE A 416 -10.04 3.79 -6.19
CA ILE A 416 -10.03 3.72 -7.66
C ILE A 416 -10.12 2.28 -8.18
N PRO A 417 -10.52 2.09 -9.45
CA PRO A 417 -10.46 0.78 -10.09
C PRO A 417 -9.03 0.34 -10.36
N ILE A 418 -8.84 -0.97 -10.49
CA ILE A 418 -7.54 -1.53 -10.91
C ILE A 418 -7.18 -1.02 -12.31
N ASP A 419 -8.13 -1.07 -13.25
CA ASP A 419 -8.04 -0.49 -14.58
C ASP A 419 -8.87 0.79 -14.62
N CYS A 420 -8.23 1.94 -14.49
CA CYS A 420 -8.97 3.19 -14.36
C CYS A 420 -9.60 3.62 -15.70
N GLY A 421 -9.08 3.20 -16.86
CA GLY A 421 -9.65 3.59 -18.16
C GLY A 421 -9.85 5.10 -18.32
N GLU A 422 -11.11 5.56 -18.22
CA GLU A 422 -11.53 6.98 -18.25
C GLU A 422 -12.19 7.44 -16.91
N TYR A 423 -11.84 6.82 -15.79
CA TYR A 423 -12.41 7.07 -14.47
C TYR A 423 -11.96 8.41 -13.86
N ASN A 424 -12.92 9.21 -13.36
CA ASN A 424 -12.72 10.40 -12.51
C ASN A 424 -11.55 11.33 -12.89
N ASN A 425 -11.47 11.76 -14.15
CA ASN A 425 -10.42 12.68 -14.64
C ASN A 425 -8.98 12.18 -14.46
N LEU A 426 -8.78 10.88 -14.19
CA LEU A 426 -7.46 10.28 -14.17
C LEU A 426 -6.87 10.27 -15.58
N PRO A 427 -5.53 10.29 -15.72
CA PRO A 427 -4.89 10.13 -17.01
C PRO A 427 -5.41 8.89 -17.73
N LYS A 428 -5.73 9.03 -19.02
CA LYS A 428 -6.26 7.93 -19.82
C LYS A 428 -5.28 6.75 -19.80
N GLY A 429 -5.77 5.60 -19.36
CA GLY A 429 -4.95 4.38 -19.22
C GLY A 429 -4.18 4.28 -17.91
N ALA A 430 -4.47 5.13 -16.91
CA ALA A 430 -4.00 4.92 -15.55
C ALA A 430 -4.49 3.58 -14.99
N ALA A 431 -3.68 2.98 -14.14
CA ALA A 431 -3.99 1.73 -13.46
C ALA A 431 -3.26 1.68 -12.13
N VAL A 432 -3.73 0.82 -11.23
CA VAL A 432 -3.04 0.54 -9.97
C VAL A 432 -1.81 -0.33 -10.25
N ASP A 433 -0.68 0.07 -9.70
CA ASP A 433 0.60 -0.63 -9.75
C ASP A 433 0.76 -1.53 -8.51
N PHE A 434 0.74 -2.84 -8.70
CA PHE A 434 0.91 -3.82 -7.63
C PHE A 434 2.36 -4.30 -7.55
N PRO A 435 3.10 -4.04 -6.45
CA PRO A 435 4.49 -4.45 -6.34
C PRO A 435 4.64 -5.97 -6.42
N LYS A 436 5.58 -6.46 -7.25
CA LYS A 436 5.88 -7.89 -7.36
C LYS A 436 7.38 -8.14 -7.50
N LEU A 437 7.85 -9.07 -6.69
CA LEU A 437 9.22 -9.60 -6.70
C LEU A 437 9.20 -11.13 -6.55
N SER A 438 10.32 -11.76 -6.91
CA SER A 438 10.54 -13.18 -6.65
C SER A 438 10.76 -13.41 -5.15
N LYS A 439 11.51 -12.54 -4.47
CA LYS A 439 11.69 -12.59 -3.01
C LYS A 439 10.64 -11.72 -2.30
N LYS A 440 9.59 -12.38 -1.77
CA LYS A 440 8.51 -11.69 -1.03
C LYS A 440 9.00 -10.81 0.13
N SER A 441 10.13 -11.16 0.77
CA SER A 441 10.71 -10.39 1.88
C SER A 441 11.18 -8.99 1.48
N LEU A 442 11.44 -8.74 0.19
CA LEU A 442 11.92 -7.48 -0.35
C LEU A 442 10.79 -6.60 -0.92
N LEU A 443 9.53 -7.08 -0.89
CA LEU A 443 8.37 -6.29 -1.32
C LEU A 443 8.21 -4.95 -0.58
N PRO A 444 8.49 -4.84 0.74
CA PRO A 444 8.44 -3.54 1.42
C PRO A 444 9.42 -2.53 0.83
N ASN A 445 10.63 -2.96 0.47
CA ASN A 445 11.63 -2.11 -0.17
C ASN A 445 11.18 -1.64 -1.55
N LEU A 446 10.62 -2.54 -2.37
CA LEU A 446 10.05 -2.18 -3.67
C LEU A 446 8.87 -1.21 -3.54
N TRP A 447 7.93 -1.49 -2.62
CA TRP A 447 6.81 -0.60 -2.37
C TRP A 447 7.30 0.79 -1.95
N SER A 448 8.30 0.87 -1.07
CA SER A 448 8.89 2.15 -0.66
C SER A 448 9.55 2.91 -1.83
N LEU A 449 10.20 2.21 -2.77
CA LEU A 449 10.75 2.85 -3.97
C LEU A 449 9.66 3.37 -4.90
N CYS A 450 8.60 2.58 -5.09
CA CYS A 450 7.48 2.96 -5.95
C CYS A 450 6.56 4.00 -5.30
N ASN A 451 6.61 4.20 -3.97
CA ASN A 451 5.79 5.18 -3.26
C ASN A 451 6.26 6.62 -3.56
N ASN A 452 5.86 7.10 -4.72
CA ASN A 452 6.19 8.40 -5.29
C ASN A 452 5.08 8.85 -6.25
N ALA A 453 5.22 10.03 -6.87
CA ALA A 453 4.18 10.59 -7.74
C ALA A 453 3.98 9.87 -9.09
N TYR A 454 4.90 8.97 -9.46
CA TYR A 454 4.87 8.27 -10.76
C TYR A 454 4.00 7.01 -10.73
N PHE A 455 4.04 6.22 -9.65
CA PHE A 455 3.30 4.97 -9.52
C PHE A 455 2.05 5.14 -8.67
N ILE A 456 0.98 4.43 -9.02
CA ILE A 456 -0.29 4.45 -8.29
C ILE A 456 -0.38 3.19 -7.44
N LEU A 457 0.10 3.28 -6.19
CA LEU A 457 0.16 2.13 -5.29
C LEU A 457 -1.08 1.99 -4.41
N PRO A 458 -1.48 0.75 -4.05
CA PRO A 458 -2.35 0.52 -2.90
C PRO A 458 -1.73 1.08 -1.62
N ILE A 459 -2.58 1.48 -0.66
CA ILE A 459 -2.13 1.92 0.66
C ILE A 459 -1.26 0.87 1.37
N GLU A 460 -0.39 1.34 2.27
CA GLU A 460 0.59 0.52 3.00
C GLU A 460 -0.06 -0.65 3.78
N LYS A 461 -1.29 -0.45 4.26
CA LYS A 461 -2.02 -1.49 5.00
C LYS A 461 -2.34 -2.72 4.14
N ASP A 462 -2.63 -2.51 2.85
CA ASP A 462 -3.28 -3.53 2.01
C ASP A 462 -2.42 -3.98 0.81
N TYR A 463 -1.30 -3.32 0.50
CA TYR A 463 -0.53 -3.61 -0.72
C TYR A 463 -0.03 -5.05 -0.83
N LEU A 464 0.35 -5.69 0.28
CA LEU A 464 0.80 -7.09 0.29
C LEU A 464 -0.35 -8.04 -0.08
N ASN A 465 -1.54 -7.80 0.48
CA ASN A 465 -2.72 -8.60 0.20
C ASN A 465 -3.12 -8.47 -1.27
N TRP A 466 -3.12 -7.24 -1.78
CA TRP A 466 -3.37 -6.99 -3.20
C TRP A 466 -2.32 -7.64 -4.11
N ALA A 467 -1.03 -7.51 -3.80
CA ALA A 467 0.04 -8.12 -4.57
C ALA A 467 -0.06 -9.65 -4.66
N GLU A 468 -0.63 -10.29 -3.64
CA GLU A 468 -0.84 -11.74 -3.61
C GLU A 468 -2.01 -12.20 -4.49
N ILE A 469 -3.12 -11.46 -4.50
CA ILE A 469 -4.37 -11.92 -5.14
C ILE A 469 -4.50 -11.52 -6.61
N ILE A 470 -3.78 -10.50 -7.06
CA ILE A 470 -3.92 -10.00 -8.43
C ILE A 470 -3.41 -11.03 -9.43
N TRP A 471 -4.24 -11.36 -10.42
CA TRP A 471 -3.95 -12.36 -11.46
C TRP A 471 -3.48 -11.75 -12.79
N ALA A 472 -3.62 -10.43 -12.96
CA ALA A 472 -3.36 -9.77 -14.23
C ALA A 472 -1.96 -9.16 -14.25
N GLU A 473 -1.02 -9.86 -14.91
CA GLU A 473 0.41 -9.53 -14.89
C GLU A 473 0.75 -8.11 -15.35
N ARG A 474 -0.08 -7.53 -16.23
CA ARG A 474 0.11 -6.18 -16.75
C ARG A 474 0.06 -5.06 -15.71
N TYR A 475 -0.47 -5.34 -14.51
CA TYR A 475 -0.56 -4.37 -13.42
C TYR A 475 0.53 -4.58 -12.37
N PHE A 476 1.45 -5.51 -12.58
CA PHE A 476 2.58 -5.64 -11.68
C PHE A 476 3.63 -4.58 -11.98
N VAL A 477 4.14 -3.97 -10.91
CA VAL A 477 5.34 -3.14 -10.95
C VAL A 477 6.48 -3.90 -10.28
N GLY A 478 7.62 -3.96 -10.96
CA GLY A 478 8.85 -4.57 -10.46
C GLY A 478 10.09 -3.76 -10.86
N LEU A 479 11.25 -4.35 -10.67
CA LEU A 479 12.54 -3.68 -10.91
C LEU A 479 12.72 -3.25 -12.37
N GLU A 480 12.23 -4.04 -13.32
CA GLU A 480 12.25 -3.72 -14.75
C GLU A 480 11.44 -2.46 -15.11
N ASN A 481 10.32 -2.22 -14.42
CA ASN A 481 9.52 -1.00 -14.62
C ASN A 481 10.29 0.23 -14.13
N ILE A 482 11.00 0.10 -13.00
CA ILE A 482 11.86 1.16 -12.46
C ILE A 482 13.05 1.42 -13.39
N THR A 483 13.73 0.37 -13.87
CA THR A 483 14.79 0.48 -14.88
C THR A 483 14.31 1.27 -16.11
N THR A 484 13.14 0.90 -16.64
CA THR A 484 12.55 1.55 -17.82
C THR A 484 12.18 3.01 -17.54
N LEU A 485 11.72 3.34 -16.34
CA LEU A 485 11.47 4.71 -15.91
C LEU A 485 12.77 5.54 -15.97
N ILE A 486 13.84 5.05 -15.34
CA ILE A 486 15.13 5.76 -15.30
C ILE A 486 15.65 6.01 -16.73
N GLU A 487 15.65 4.98 -17.59
CA GLU A 487 16.10 5.12 -18.99
C GLU A 487 15.27 6.14 -19.77
N LYS A 488 13.94 6.15 -19.57
CA LYS A 488 13.03 7.07 -20.25
C LYS A 488 13.26 8.52 -19.86
N LYS A 489 13.67 8.79 -18.61
CA LYS A 489 13.94 10.15 -18.11
C LYS A 489 15.30 10.69 -18.55
N GLY A 490 16.31 9.82 -18.69
CA GLY A 490 17.58 10.17 -19.35
C GLY A 490 18.53 11.05 -18.53
N ASP A 491 18.04 11.89 -17.62
CA ASP A 491 18.82 12.69 -16.68
C ASP A 491 18.16 12.79 -15.29
N ILE A 492 18.94 13.26 -14.32
CA ILE A 492 18.54 13.34 -12.91
C ILE A 492 17.42 14.36 -12.67
N ASP A 493 17.40 15.47 -13.40
CA ASP A 493 16.41 16.54 -13.22
C ASP A 493 15.02 16.05 -13.64
N GLN A 494 14.92 15.39 -14.80
CA GLN A 494 13.67 14.80 -15.28
C GLN A 494 13.19 13.66 -14.39
N LEU A 495 14.11 12.86 -13.84
CA LEU A 495 13.75 11.81 -12.89
C LEU A 495 13.24 12.42 -11.58
N ALA A 496 13.93 13.42 -11.03
CA ALA A 496 13.57 14.12 -9.81
C ALA A 496 12.19 14.78 -9.92
N GLU A 497 11.90 15.46 -11.04
CA GLU A 497 10.58 16.03 -11.34
C GLU A 497 9.48 14.95 -11.32
N SER A 498 9.75 13.80 -11.93
CA SER A 498 8.77 12.70 -12.04
C SER A 498 8.49 12.02 -10.71
N LEU A 499 9.49 11.94 -9.84
CA LEU A 499 9.36 11.40 -8.49
C LEU A 499 8.85 12.45 -7.48
N GLN A 500 8.78 13.73 -7.87
CA GLN A 500 8.57 14.89 -7.00
C GLN A 500 9.55 14.92 -5.81
N LYS A 501 10.84 14.79 -6.12
CA LYS A 501 11.95 14.81 -5.16
C LYS A 501 12.98 15.86 -5.56
N ASP A 502 13.82 16.27 -4.61
CA ASP A 502 15.04 17.03 -4.95
C ASP A 502 16.14 16.08 -5.47
N GLU A 503 17.23 16.65 -6.00
CA GLU A 503 18.34 15.89 -6.57
C GLU A 503 18.97 14.92 -5.55
N SER A 504 19.20 15.38 -4.32
CA SER A 504 19.85 14.58 -3.27
C SER A 504 18.98 13.39 -2.85
N GLN A 505 17.68 13.61 -2.67
CA GLN A 505 16.70 12.57 -2.42
C GLN A 505 16.60 11.57 -3.58
N THR A 506 16.72 12.05 -4.82
CA THR A 506 16.68 11.22 -6.02
C THR A 506 17.93 10.34 -6.12
N LYS A 507 19.13 10.88 -5.83
CA LYS A 507 20.37 10.09 -5.74
C LYS A 507 20.29 9.03 -4.64
N LYS A 508 19.74 9.36 -3.47
CA LYS A 508 19.47 8.38 -2.41
C LYS A 508 18.52 7.28 -2.90
N TRP A 509 17.43 7.64 -3.56
CA TRP A 509 16.47 6.70 -4.13
C TRP A 509 17.12 5.77 -5.17
N LEU A 510 18.02 6.28 -6.02
CA LEU A 510 18.81 5.47 -6.96
C LEU A 510 19.67 4.43 -6.23
N ASN A 511 20.32 4.83 -5.13
CA ASN A 511 21.14 3.92 -4.33
C ASN A 511 20.31 2.82 -3.66
N ASP A 512 19.12 3.17 -3.15
CA ASP A 512 18.18 2.19 -2.60
C ASP A 512 17.72 1.22 -3.68
N PHE A 513 17.48 1.70 -4.91
CA PHE A 513 17.16 0.87 -6.07
C PHE A 513 18.31 -0.08 -6.48
N TYR A 514 19.54 0.40 -6.56
CA TYR A 514 20.69 -0.48 -6.87
C TYR A 514 20.93 -1.52 -5.78
N THR A 515 20.72 -1.16 -4.51
CA THR A 515 20.81 -2.11 -3.39
C THR A 515 19.74 -3.20 -3.54
N LEU A 516 18.50 -2.82 -3.85
CA LEU A 516 17.42 -3.77 -4.06
C LEU A 516 17.64 -4.71 -5.25
N LEU A 517 18.22 -4.21 -6.35
CA LEU A 517 18.62 -5.03 -7.49
C LEU A 517 19.60 -6.14 -7.09
N ASP A 518 20.51 -5.84 -6.17
CA ASP A 518 21.56 -6.76 -5.72
C ASP A 518 20.97 -7.81 -4.77
N GLU A 519 20.20 -7.35 -3.80
CA GLU A 519 19.51 -8.20 -2.83
C GLU A 519 18.51 -9.16 -3.50
N GLU A 520 17.81 -8.75 -4.57
CA GLU A 520 16.91 -9.63 -5.32
C GLU A 520 17.70 -10.68 -6.13
N GLY A 521 18.94 -10.38 -6.54
CA GLY A 521 19.78 -11.21 -7.38
C GLY A 521 19.53 -11.05 -8.88
N GLU A 522 18.73 -10.05 -9.28
CA GLU A 522 18.49 -9.71 -10.70
C GLU A 522 19.44 -8.63 -11.24
N TYR A 523 20.42 -8.22 -10.43
CA TYR A 523 21.35 -7.14 -10.72
C TYR A 523 21.92 -7.17 -12.15
N ILE A 524 22.53 -8.27 -12.58
CA ILE A 524 23.16 -8.35 -13.92
C ILE A 524 22.13 -8.27 -15.06
N LYS A 525 20.97 -8.91 -14.88
CA LYS A 525 19.90 -9.00 -15.90
C LYS A 525 19.27 -7.64 -16.18
N ASN A 526 19.00 -6.87 -15.13
CA ASN A 526 18.28 -5.58 -15.25
C ASN A 526 19.21 -4.40 -15.55
N ILE A 527 20.53 -4.64 -15.63
CA ILE A 527 21.55 -3.59 -15.80
C ILE A 527 22.29 -3.70 -17.13
N SER A 528 22.50 -4.92 -17.64
CA SER A 528 23.31 -5.14 -18.84
C SER A 528 22.71 -4.40 -20.05
N GLY A 529 23.51 -3.51 -20.65
CA GLY A 529 23.11 -2.69 -21.80
C GLY A 529 22.17 -1.52 -21.50
N ARG A 530 21.75 -1.32 -20.24
CA ARG A 530 20.78 -0.30 -19.83
C ARG A 530 21.42 1.03 -19.48
N THR A 531 20.76 2.14 -19.81
CA THR A 531 21.24 3.51 -19.54
C THR A 531 20.64 4.04 -18.24
N ILE A 532 21.16 3.56 -17.10
CA ILE A 532 20.59 3.87 -15.77
C ILE A 532 21.60 4.39 -14.76
N PHE A 533 22.87 4.53 -15.13
CA PHE A 533 23.93 4.98 -14.20
C PHE A 533 24.23 6.45 -14.41
N LEU A 534 24.21 7.23 -13.35
CA LEU A 534 24.39 8.66 -13.40
C LEU A 534 25.87 9.03 -13.63
N ASN A 535 26.16 9.84 -14.63
CA ASN A 535 27.47 10.47 -14.78
C ASN A 535 27.56 11.79 -14.01
N GLN A 536 28.75 12.37 -13.91
CA GLN A 536 28.96 13.63 -13.19
C GLN A 536 28.33 14.87 -13.85
N ASN A 537 27.75 14.72 -15.04
CA ASN A 537 26.93 15.75 -15.70
C ASN A 537 25.43 15.56 -15.42
N GLY A 538 25.04 14.64 -14.55
CA GLY A 538 23.64 14.37 -14.23
C GLY A 538 22.88 13.56 -15.29
N LYS A 539 23.58 12.91 -16.24
CA LYS A 539 22.96 12.11 -17.31
C LYS A 539 23.10 10.62 -17.07
N PHE A 540 22.06 9.86 -17.40
CA PHE A 540 22.11 8.41 -17.31
C PHE A 540 22.85 7.80 -18.52
N LYS A 541 23.77 6.88 -18.23
CA LYS A 541 24.64 6.20 -19.19
C LYS A 541 24.65 4.70 -18.93
N LYS A 542 25.17 3.95 -19.91
CA LYS A 542 25.47 2.53 -19.71
C LYS A 542 26.67 2.38 -18.79
N LYS A 543 26.71 1.29 -18.04
CA LYS A 543 27.88 0.94 -17.22
C LYS A 543 29.19 0.94 -18.02
N GLU A 544 29.14 0.43 -19.25
CA GLU A 544 30.29 0.27 -20.13
C GLU A 544 30.89 1.61 -20.59
N ASP A 545 30.08 2.67 -20.57
CA ASP A 545 30.49 4.02 -20.98
C ASP A 545 31.09 4.82 -19.81
N LEU A 546 31.04 4.28 -18.58
CA LEU A 546 31.45 4.96 -17.36
C LEU A 546 32.75 4.42 -16.77
N ILE A 547 33.50 5.34 -16.18
CA ILE A 547 34.81 5.15 -15.58
C ILE A 547 34.73 5.58 -14.11
N PHE A 548 35.39 4.84 -13.23
CA PHE A 548 35.41 5.13 -11.80
C PHE A 548 36.61 6.00 -11.45
N GLU A 549 36.41 6.97 -10.58
CA GLU A 549 37.53 7.70 -9.98
C GLU A 549 38.24 6.80 -8.97
N LYS A 550 39.55 6.61 -9.18
CA LYS A 550 40.39 5.90 -8.21
C LYS A 550 40.66 6.74 -6.96
N GLU A 551 40.70 8.06 -7.15
CA GLU A 551 40.77 9.08 -6.11
C GLU A 551 39.95 10.29 -6.56
N ILE A 552 39.47 11.10 -5.61
CA ILE A 552 38.69 12.31 -5.94
C ILE A 552 39.57 13.25 -6.77
N ILE A 553 39.17 13.45 -8.02
CA ILE A 553 39.86 14.36 -8.95
C ILE A 553 39.31 15.77 -8.74
N SER A 554 40.21 16.75 -8.60
CA SER A 554 39.86 18.16 -8.42
C SER A 554 38.91 18.67 -9.51
N ASP A 555 37.80 19.29 -9.11
CA ASP A 555 36.85 19.91 -10.04
C ASP A 555 37.51 20.94 -10.94
N THR A 556 38.47 21.71 -10.42
CA THR A 556 39.23 22.68 -11.21
C THR A 556 39.99 22.03 -12.37
N LEU A 557 40.56 20.84 -12.17
CA LEU A 557 41.23 20.11 -13.27
C LEU A 557 40.23 19.61 -14.30
N LYS A 558 39.07 19.11 -13.85
CA LYS A 558 37.97 18.67 -14.73
C LYS A 558 37.40 19.85 -15.54
N ASP A 559 37.29 21.03 -14.94
CA ASP A 559 36.85 22.26 -15.60
C ASP A 559 37.86 22.71 -16.67
N ILE A 560 39.15 22.73 -16.32
CA ILE A 560 40.23 23.09 -17.25
C ILE A 560 40.23 22.17 -18.47
N VAL A 561 40.15 20.85 -18.28
CA VAL A 561 40.17 19.90 -19.39
C VAL A 561 38.90 19.98 -20.25
N ASN A 562 37.75 20.30 -19.65
CA ASN A 562 36.50 20.55 -20.36
C ASN A 562 36.60 21.83 -21.23
N GLU A 563 37.14 22.92 -20.69
CA GLU A 563 37.41 24.17 -21.42
C GLU A 563 38.41 23.96 -22.58
N LEU A 564 39.30 22.98 -22.45
CA LEU A 564 40.22 22.55 -23.51
C LEU A 564 39.55 21.66 -24.59
N GLY A 565 38.27 21.32 -24.42
CA GLY A 565 37.45 20.59 -25.39
C GLY A 565 37.20 19.12 -25.07
N THR A 566 37.62 18.63 -23.89
CA THR A 566 37.41 17.23 -23.48
C THR A 566 36.66 17.15 -22.15
N ASP A 567 35.39 16.77 -22.20
CA ASP A 567 34.57 16.58 -21.01
C ASP A 567 34.82 15.21 -20.36
N PHE A 568 35.54 15.20 -19.25
CA PHE A 568 35.74 13.99 -18.45
C PHE A 568 34.49 13.62 -17.64
N ARG A 569 33.70 14.60 -17.17
CA ARG A 569 32.50 14.35 -16.35
C ARG A 569 31.45 13.55 -17.11
N GLU A 570 31.44 13.67 -18.43
CA GLU A 570 30.57 12.87 -19.30
C GLU A 570 30.82 11.36 -19.19
N LYS A 571 32.05 10.96 -18.85
CA LYS A 571 32.49 9.55 -18.74
C LYS A 571 32.71 9.09 -17.30
N LEU A 572 32.66 9.97 -16.33
CA LEU A 572 32.88 9.63 -14.92
C LEU A 572 31.55 9.33 -14.25
N LEU A 573 31.51 8.24 -13.47
CA LEU A 573 30.38 7.93 -12.61
C LEU A 573 30.22 9.03 -11.54
N ASP A 574 28.98 9.41 -11.24
CA ASP A 574 28.68 10.31 -10.13
C ASP A 574 29.18 9.71 -8.80
N LEU A 575 29.80 10.54 -7.95
CA LEU A 575 30.47 10.09 -6.73
C LEU A 575 29.49 9.67 -5.63
N GLU A 576 28.24 10.14 -5.68
CA GLU A 576 27.21 9.80 -4.69
C GLU A 576 26.43 8.54 -5.08
N VAL A 577 26.65 8.01 -6.29
CA VAL A 577 26.01 6.79 -6.78
C VAL A 577 26.80 5.55 -6.34
N ASN A 578 26.24 4.85 -5.35
CA ASN A 578 26.82 3.67 -4.73
C ASN A 578 26.43 2.40 -5.50
N VAL A 579 27.24 2.08 -6.50
CA VAL A 579 27.06 0.89 -7.32
C VAL A 579 27.96 -0.23 -6.79
N GLN A 580 27.37 -1.34 -6.33
CA GLN A 580 28.13 -2.56 -5.96
C GLN A 580 28.61 -3.32 -7.20
N LEU A 581 29.44 -2.69 -8.02
CA LEU A 581 29.99 -3.30 -9.23
C LEU A 581 31.49 -3.11 -9.32
N ALA A 582 32.17 -4.16 -9.80
CA ALA A 582 33.55 -4.04 -10.25
C ALA A 582 33.63 -2.95 -11.36
N PRO A 583 34.50 -1.94 -11.20
CA PRO A 583 34.76 -0.93 -12.22
C PRO A 583 35.28 -1.55 -13.51
N ASN A 584 34.78 -1.08 -14.65
CA ASN A 584 35.30 -1.50 -15.96
C ASN A 584 36.66 -0.84 -16.26
N ALA A 585 36.82 0.40 -15.83
CA ALA A 585 38.04 1.18 -15.94
C ALA A 585 38.13 2.18 -14.77
N PHE A 586 39.36 2.64 -14.52
CA PHE A 586 39.62 3.68 -13.54
C PHE A 586 40.21 4.92 -14.22
N CYS A 587 39.87 6.09 -13.68
CA CYS A 587 40.49 7.37 -13.99
C CYS A 587 41.20 7.87 -12.72
N ASN A 588 42.36 8.46 -12.91
CA ASN A 588 43.15 9.09 -11.85
C ASN A 588 43.55 10.51 -12.30
N ALA A 589 44.04 11.32 -11.38
CA ALA A 589 44.43 12.70 -11.64
C ALA A 589 45.56 12.78 -12.68
N GLU A 590 46.44 11.78 -12.75
CA GLU A 590 47.54 11.69 -13.73
C GLU A 590 47.02 11.56 -15.18
N MET A 591 45.97 10.78 -15.41
CA MET A 591 45.35 10.65 -16.73
C MET A 591 44.72 11.96 -17.19
N VAL A 592 44.02 12.67 -16.30
CA VAL A 592 43.44 14.00 -16.59
C VAL A 592 44.56 15.01 -16.85
N ALA A 593 45.60 15.02 -16.01
CA ALA A 593 46.77 15.89 -16.16
C ALA A 593 47.53 15.62 -17.47
N GLY A 594 47.65 14.36 -17.86
CA GLY A 594 48.24 13.94 -19.13
C GLY A 594 47.46 14.47 -20.34
N GLU A 595 46.13 14.41 -20.31
CA GLU A 595 45.29 14.95 -21.38
C GLU A 595 45.34 16.49 -21.42
N ILE A 596 45.31 17.17 -20.27
CA ILE A 596 45.55 18.62 -20.18
C ILE A 596 46.91 18.97 -20.78
N THR A 597 47.96 18.23 -20.43
CA THR A 597 49.32 18.43 -20.97
C THR A 597 49.36 18.30 -22.49
N LYS A 598 48.70 17.27 -23.02
CA LYS A 598 48.60 17.04 -24.47
C LYS A 598 47.86 18.17 -25.18
N LEU A 599 46.79 18.70 -24.60
CA LEU A 599 45.97 19.76 -25.20
C LEU A 599 46.60 21.17 -25.05
N ILE A 600 47.34 21.43 -23.98
CA ILE A 600 48.02 22.71 -23.72
C ILE A 600 49.32 22.83 -24.51
N ARG A 601 50.05 21.74 -24.73
CA ARG A 601 51.39 21.77 -25.36
C ARG A 601 51.42 22.48 -26.73
N PRO A 602 50.45 22.30 -27.64
CA PRO A 602 50.37 23.09 -28.87
C PRO A 602 50.11 24.58 -28.64
N ARG A 603 49.33 24.93 -27.60
CA ARG A 603 48.95 26.31 -27.26
C ARG A 603 50.08 27.11 -26.61
N LEU A 604 51.07 26.45 -26.00
CA LEU A 604 52.27 27.11 -25.47
C LEU A 604 53.11 27.82 -26.55
N ALA A 605 52.93 27.47 -27.82
CA ALA A 605 53.63 28.07 -28.96
C ALA A 605 52.84 29.22 -29.62
N GLU A 606 51.66 29.58 -29.10
CA GLU A 606 50.88 30.73 -29.57
C GLU A 606 51.67 32.04 -29.35
N ILE A 607 52.00 32.73 -30.45
CA ILE A 607 52.72 34.03 -30.41
C ILE A 607 51.85 35.12 -29.79
N GLN A 608 50.53 35.04 -30.01
CA GLN A 608 49.53 35.90 -29.38
C GLN A 608 48.39 35.02 -28.89
N ARG A 609 48.32 34.83 -27.56
CA ARG A 609 47.36 33.92 -26.93
C ARG A 609 45.94 34.47 -27.03
N THR A 610 44.98 33.61 -27.33
CA THR A 610 43.55 34.00 -27.28
C THR A 610 43.13 34.29 -25.83
N PRO A 611 42.09 35.10 -25.60
CA PRO A 611 41.56 35.35 -24.26
C PRO A 611 41.22 34.06 -23.49
N GLU A 612 40.69 33.05 -24.20
CA GLU A 612 40.39 31.72 -23.65
C GLU A 612 41.67 30.99 -23.20
N THR A 613 42.72 30.98 -24.03
CA THR A 613 44.01 30.37 -23.68
C THR A 613 44.65 31.07 -22.47
N LYS A 614 44.57 32.42 -22.39
CA LYS A 614 45.07 33.17 -21.24
C LYS A 614 44.34 32.77 -19.94
N LEU A 615 43.01 32.67 -19.98
CA LEU A 615 42.22 32.27 -18.81
C LEU A 615 42.55 30.85 -18.34
N ILE A 616 42.65 29.88 -19.26
CA ILE A 616 42.99 28.49 -18.95
C ILE A 616 44.39 28.40 -18.32
N PHE A 617 45.37 29.14 -18.87
CA PHE A 617 46.74 29.14 -18.35
C PHE A 617 46.80 29.73 -16.94
N LYS A 618 46.05 30.81 -16.69
CA LYS A 618 45.90 31.41 -15.37
C LYS A 618 45.30 30.42 -14.37
N LYS A 619 44.18 29.77 -14.71
CA LYS A 619 43.53 28.76 -13.84
C LYS A 619 44.49 27.62 -13.50
N LEU A 620 45.22 27.11 -14.50
CA LEU A 620 46.19 26.03 -14.30
C LEU A 620 47.39 26.48 -13.45
N TYR A 621 47.90 27.68 -13.66
CA TYR A 621 49.00 28.24 -12.88
C TYR A 621 48.60 28.46 -11.40
N LEU A 622 47.39 28.97 -11.15
CA LEU A 622 46.84 29.10 -9.81
C LEU A 622 46.71 27.73 -9.14
N TRP A 623 46.18 26.75 -9.86
CA TRP A 623 46.05 25.38 -9.35
C TRP A 623 47.43 24.77 -9.02
N PHE A 624 48.46 24.98 -9.84
CA PHE A 624 49.84 24.57 -9.57
C PHE A 624 50.42 25.19 -8.30
N ASN A 625 50.11 26.46 -8.02
CA ASN A 625 50.61 27.11 -6.81
C ASN A 625 49.91 26.61 -5.55
N GLN A 626 48.59 26.38 -5.62
CA GLN A 626 47.80 25.86 -4.50
C GLN A 626 48.10 24.37 -4.23
N ASN A 627 48.47 23.60 -5.25
CA ASN A 627 48.65 22.14 -5.16
C ASN A 627 50.07 21.70 -5.58
N ALA A 628 51.10 22.46 -5.19
CA ALA A 628 52.48 22.32 -5.67
C ALA A 628 53.05 20.88 -5.63
N LYS A 629 52.80 20.13 -4.55
CA LYS A 629 53.27 18.75 -4.42
C LYS A 629 52.59 17.81 -5.41
N GLN A 630 51.26 17.87 -5.49
CA GLN A 630 50.48 17.05 -6.41
C GLN A 630 50.76 17.42 -7.86
N ALA A 631 50.93 18.72 -8.16
CA ALA A 631 51.27 19.21 -9.48
C ALA A 631 52.64 18.69 -9.97
N ASP A 632 53.66 18.65 -9.11
CA ASP A 632 54.96 18.07 -9.44
C ASP A 632 54.88 16.58 -9.74
N GLU A 633 54.01 15.86 -9.02
CA GLU A 633 53.79 14.42 -9.20
C GLU A 633 53.04 14.08 -10.51
N ILE A 634 51.98 14.83 -10.87
CA ILE A 634 51.10 14.47 -11.99
C ILE A 634 51.35 15.27 -13.28
N PHE A 635 52.07 16.39 -13.23
CA PHE A 635 52.37 17.26 -14.39
C PHE A 635 53.88 17.40 -14.65
N ASP A 636 54.56 16.31 -15.01
CA ASP A 636 56.03 16.29 -15.21
C ASP A 636 56.54 17.40 -16.15
N PHE A 637 55.92 17.57 -17.33
CA PHE A 637 56.34 18.59 -18.30
C PHE A 637 55.83 19.99 -17.95
N LEU A 638 54.52 20.14 -17.71
CA LEU A 638 53.89 21.46 -17.55
C LEU A 638 54.33 22.14 -16.25
N TYR A 639 54.52 21.40 -15.16
CA TYR A 639 54.92 21.99 -13.89
C TYR A 639 56.37 22.51 -13.93
N LYS A 640 57.29 21.75 -14.54
CA LYS A 640 58.67 22.20 -14.82
C LYS A 640 58.72 23.43 -15.74
N ASN A 641 57.75 23.55 -16.64
CA ASN A 641 57.61 24.66 -17.58
C ASN A 641 56.55 25.68 -17.14
N LYS A 642 56.15 25.72 -15.87
CA LYS A 642 55.04 26.58 -15.40
C LYS A 642 55.24 28.07 -15.67
N HIS A 643 56.49 28.52 -15.79
CA HIS A 643 56.83 29.88 -16.20
C HIS A 643 56.31 30.24 -17.60
N LYS A 644 56.10 29.26 -18.49
CA LYS A 644 55.53 29.47 -19.83
C LYS A 644 54.01 29.64 -19.84
N LEU A 645 53.35 29.39 -18.71
CA LEU A 645 51.92 29.67 -18.53
C LEU A 645 51.69 31.16 -18.23
N LEU A 646 52.72 31.87 -17.77
CA LEU A 646 52.69 33.31 -17.54
C LEU A 646 52.92 34.07 -18.85
N ASP A 647 52.24 35.20 -19.01
CA ASP A 647 52.49 36.19 -20.06
C ASP A 647 53.44 37.27 -19.51
N ASP A 648 54.42 37.73 -20.29
CA ASP A 648 55.42 38.71 -19.80
C ASP A 648 54.75 40.04 -19.40
N GLU A 649 53.62 40.39 -20.04
CA GLU A 649 52.78 41.55 -19.68
C GLU A 649 52.01 41.35 -18.35
N GLU A 650 51.60 40.12 -18.02
CA GLU A 650 50.90 39.81 -16.76
C GLU A 650 51.84 39.84 -15.55
N ILE A 651 53.11 39.46 -15.74
CA ILE A 651 54.15 39.59 -14.71
C ILE A 651 54.39 41.06 -14.39
N VAL A 652 54.46 41.93 -15.41
CA VAL A 652 54.61 43.39 -15.23
C VAL A 652 53.40 43.98 -14.50
N SER A 653 52.16 43.63 -14.87
CA SER A 653 50.98 44.15 -14.15
C SER A 653 50.86 43.60 -12.71
N SER A 654 51.36 42.39 -12.46
CA SER A 654 51.39 41.79 -11.12
C SER A 654 52.46 42.41 -10.24
N ILE A 655 53.60 42.81 -10.82
CA ILE A 655 54.66 43.59 -10.14
C ILE A 655 54.17 45.02 -9.88
N GLU A 656 53.49 45.67 -10.82
CA GLU A 656 52.90 47.01 -10.61
C GLU A 656 51.80 46.99 -9.54
N LYS A 657 51.00 45.92 -9.49
CA LYS A 657 50.02 45.70 -8.40
C LYS A 657 50.70 45.41 -7.07
N ALA A 658 51.80 44.67 -7.04
CA ALA A 658 52.59 44.42 -5.84
C ALA A 658 53.26 45.71 -5.32
N ASP A 659 53.81 46.55 -6.20
CA ASP A 659 54.37 47.86 -5.86
C ASP A 659 53.28 48.85 -5.39
N PHE A 660 52.08 48.78 -5.98
CA PHE A 660 50.89 49.50 -5.48
C PHE A 660 50.43 49.00 -4.10
N PHE A 661 50.53 47.69 -3.86
CA PHE A 661 50.25 47.04 -2.57
C PHE A 661 51.24 47.45 -1.48
N ASP A 662 52.54 47.44 -1.79
CA ASP A 662 53.61 47.88 -0.88
C ASP A 662 53.49 49.39 -0.58
N SER A 663 53.02 50.18 -1.55
CA SER A 663 52.70 51.60 -1.36
C SER A 663 51.47 51.83 -0.46
N LEU A 664 50.48 50.92 -0.50
CA LEU A 664 49.27 50.96 0.33
C LEU A 664 49.55 50.55 1.79
N LEU A 665 50.41 49.57 2.01
CA LEU A 665 50.89 49.16 3.34
C LEU A 665 51.74 50.24 4.02
N ALA A 666 52.38 51.13 3.25
CA ALA A 666 53.16 52.25 3.77
C ALA A 666 52.32 53.46 4.24
N LEU A 667 51.02 53.52 3.90
CA LEU A 667 50.14 54.67 4.15
C LEU A 667 49.31 54.57 5.44
N ASP A 668 49.14 53.38 6.03
CA ASP A 668 48.39 53.21 7.28
C ASP A 668 48.85 51.94 8.03
N ALA A 669 49.28 52.12 9.29
CA ALA A 669 49.86 51.06 10.12
C ALA A 669 48.82 50.01 10.61
N ASN A 670 47.54 50.19 10.31
CA ASN A 670 46.45 49.28 10.70
C ASN A 670 45.94 48.37 9.57
N LEU A 671 46.54 48.38 8.38
CA LEU A 671 46.19 47.45 7.29
C LEU A 671 46.95 46.12 7.45
N SER A 672 46.23 45.05 7.84
CA SER A 672 46.76 43.70 7.87
C SER A 672 46.44 42.93 6.58
N PRO A 673 47.23 41.91 6.20
CA PRO A 673 46.93 41.04 5.06
C PRO A 673 45.52 40.41 5.13
N GLU A 674 45.03 40.11 6.33
CA GLU A 674 43.67 39.58 6.53
C GLU A 674 42.59 40.61 6.16
N ARG A 675 42.79 41.90 6.48
CA ARG A 675 41.84 42.97 6.14
C ARG A 675 41.79 43.26 4.64
N ILE A 676 42.88 42.99 3.91
CA ILE A 676 42.94 43.13 2.45
C ILE A 676 42.30 41.92 1.76
N LEU A 677 42.46 40.71 2.31
CA LEU A 677 41.72 39.52 1.86
C LEU A 677 40.20 39.69 2.04
N GLU A 678 39.73 40.25 3.16
CA GLU A 678 38.31 40.63 3.33
C GLU A 678 37.82 41.62 2.27
N LEU A 679 38.65 42.61 1.89
CA LEU A 679 38.29 43.60 0.87
C LEU A 679 38.29 43.02 -0.55
N LEU A 680 39.17 42.04 -0.84
CA LEU A 680 39.22 41.32 -2.12
C LEU A 680 38.09 40.27 -2.23
N GLU A 681 37.71 39.61 -1.12
CA GLU A 681 36.54 38.72 -1.08
C GLU A 681 35.24 39.50 -1.31
N LEU A 682 35.13 40.71 -0.76
CA LEU A 682 34.02 41.63 -1.06
C LEU A 682 34.00 42.10 -2.52
N GLU A 683 35.17 42.23 -3.17
CA GLU A 683 35.29 42.58 -4.59
C GLU A 683 34.92 41.39 -5.51
N GLU A 684 35.27 40.16 -5.16
CA GLU A 684 34.87 38.94 -5.88
C GLU A 684 33.37 38.64 -5.75
N LEU A 685 32.75 38.92 -4.59
CA LEU A 685 31.29 38.82 -4.40
C LEU A 685 30.50 39.79 -5.30
N SER A 686 31.10 40.92 -5.70
CA SER A 686 30.47 41.88 -6.61
C SER A 686 30.41 41.41 -8.08
N LYS A 687 31.20 40.39 -8.46
CA LYS A 687 31.23 39.81 -9.80
C LYS A 687 30.17 38.72 -10.03
N GLY A 688 29.44 38.34 -8.99
CA GLY A 688 28.36 37.35 -9.02
C GLY A 688 26.98 37.95 -8.76
N PHE A 689 26.61 39.07 -9.39
CA PHE A 689 25.25 39.61 -9.24
C PHE A 689 24.27 38.89 -10.19
N SER A 690 23.41 38.04 -9.60
CA SER A 690 22.29 37.38 -10.28
C SER A 690 21.25 38.40 -10.75
N ILE A 691 20.80 38.26 -12.00
CA ILE A 691 19.80 39.12 -12.66
C ILE A 691 18.35 38.79 -12.22
N ASP A 692 18.11 37.74 -11.43
CA ASP A 692 16.74 37.23 -11.18
C ASP A 692 16.15 37.54 -9.79
N LYS A 693 16.12 38.82 -9.40
CA LYS A 693 15.16 39.31 -8.40
C LYS A 693 14.53 40.62 -8.84
N THR A 694 13.34 40.55 -9.45
CA THR A 694 12.50 41.73 -9.66
C THR A 694 12.10 42.32 -8.31
N TYR A 695 12.80 43.37 -7.88
CA TYR A 695 12.48 44.12 -6.67
C TYR A 695 11.36 45.12 -6.93
N THR A 696 10.13 44.78 -6.55
CA THR A 696 8.95 45.67 -6.60
C THR A 696 8.47 46.03 -5.19
N PRO A 697 9.10 47.02 -4.52
CA PRO A 697 8.70 47.44 -3.18
C PRO A 697 7.30 48.08 -3.20
N THR A 698 6.52 47.84 -2.14
CA THR A 698 5.25 48.56 -1.93
C THR A 698 5.50 50.05 -1.72
N GLU A 699 4.48 50.90 -1.90
CA GLU A 699 4.60 52.35 -1.66
C GLU A 699 5.01 52.70 -0.21
N GLU A 700 4.69 51.84 0.76
CA GLU A 700 5.16 51.97 2.14
C GLU A 700 6.64 51.60 2.27
N GLN A 701 7.07 50.50 1.66
CA GLN A 701 8.47 50.08 1.65
C GLN A 701 9.35 51.12 0.94
N LYS A 702 8.88 51.72 -0.17
CA LYS A 702 9.56 52.82 -0.86
C LYS A 702 9.78 54.01 0.08
N ARG A 703 8.74 54.43 0.81
CA ARG A 703 8.85 55.53 1.79
C ARG A 703 9.87 55.23 2.88
N ILE A 704 9.84 54.03 3.45
CA ILE A 704 10.81 53.59 4.47
C ILE A 704 12.24 53.58 3.90
N ASN A 705 12.43 53.10 2.66
CA ASN A 705 13.73 53.07 2.00
C ASN A 705 14.29 54.48 1.76
N PHE A 706 13.46 55.43 1.30
CA PHE A 706 13.87 56.83 1.13
C PHE A 706 14.28 57.45 2.47
N MET A 707 13.47 57.26 3.53
CA MET A 707 13.81 57.75 4.86
C MET A 707 15.11 57.16 5.40
N ASN A 708 15.34 55.85 5.19
CA ASN A 708 16.59 55.21 5.59
C ASN A 708 17.79 55.72 4.79
N GLY A 709 17.62 56.00 3.49
CA GLY A 709 18.63 56.63 2.64
C GLY A 709 19.07 57.99 3.18
N TRP A 710 18.10 58.89 3.42
CA TRP A 710 18.38 60.23 3.93
C TRP A 710 19.02 60.23 5.33
N LYS A 711 18.62 59.29 6.21
CA LYS A 711 19.28 59.12 7.53
C LYS A 711 20.74 58.70 7.38
N GLY A 712 21.04 57.87 6.38
CA GLY A 712 22.40 57.50 6.05
C GLY A 712 23.21 58.66 5.49
N GLU A 713 22.62 59.46 4.60
CA GLU A 713 23.23 60.69 4.09
C GLU A 713 23.62 61.62 5.25
N ALA A 714 22.71 61.84 6.22
CA ALA A 714 23.00 62.62 7.42
C ALA A 714 24.18 62.07 8.23
N PHE A 715 24.22 60.75 8.43
CA PHE A 715 25.29 60.09 9.17
C PHE A 715 26.65 60.25 8.48
N VAL A 716 26.73 59.99 7.16
CA VAL A 716 27.97 60.11 6.39
C VAL A 716 28.42 61.57 6.33
N TYR A 717 27.49 62.51 6.13
CA TYR A 717 27.77 63.94 6.15
C TYR A 717 28.42 64.38 7.47
N LYS A 718 27.85 64.00 8.61
CA LYS A 718 28.42 64.30 9.94
C LYS A 718 29.79 63.69 10.14
N LYS A 719 29.97 62.42 9.76
CA LYS A 719 31.27 61.73 9.89
C LYS A 719 32.36 62.39 9.07
N LEU A 720 32.03 62.93 7.89
CA LEU A 720 32.99 63.67 7.09
C LEU A 720 33.28 65.06 7.66
N LEU A 721 32.29 65.74 8.24
CA LEU A 721 32.50 67.00 8.97
C LEU A 721 33.38 66.82 10.21
N GLU A 722 33.20 65.73 10.98
CA GLU A 722 34.06 65.38 12.12
C GLU A 722 35.53 65.19 11.72
N LYS A 723 35.79 64.87 10.45
CA LYS A 723 37.13 64.70 9.86
C LYS A 723 37.63 65.98 9.16
N GLU A 724 36.97 67.10 9.38
CA GLU A 724 37.32 68.43 8.84
C GLU A 724 37.28 68.52 7.30
N PHE A 725 36.52 67.65 6.62
CA PHE A 725 36.33 67.77 5.18
C PHE A 725 35.37 68.90 4.81
N ASN A 726 35.64 69.59 3.71
CA ASN A 726 34.72 70.57 3.12
C ASN A 726 33.64 69.84 2.32
N VAL A 727 32.53 69.49 2.99
CA VAL A 727 31.45 68.68 2.42
C VAL A 727 30.17 69.49 2.21
N THR A 728 29.55 69.30 1.05
CA THR A 728 28.20 69.76 0.73
C THR A 728 27.26 68.57 0.67
N TRP A 729 26.15 68.61 1.42
CA TRP A 729 25.06 67.64 1.28
C TRP A 729 24.01 68.20 0.31
N VAL A 730 23.94 67.62 -0.89
CA VAL A 730 23.25 68.23 -2.04
C VAL A 730 21.73 68.22 -1.90
N ASN A 731 21.18 67.23 -1.20
CA ASN A 731 19.74 67.07 -0.99
C ASN A 731 19.23 67.79 0.29
N LYS A 732 20.12 68.35 1.11
CA LYS A 732 19.74 69.04 2.35
C LYS A 732 19.12 70.40 2.03
N SER A 733 17.96 70.68 2.63
CA SER A 733 17.29 71.98 2.56
C SER A 733 17.46 72.75 3.87
N ASP A 734 17.78 74.04 3.75
CA ASP A 734 17.83 74.99 4.89
C ASP A 734 16.42 75.48 5.31
N THR A 735 15.38 75.12 4.55
CA THR A 735 13.97 75.48 4.81
C THR A 735 13.10 74.24 4.99
N THR A 736 11.97 74.37 5.69
CA THR A 736 11.06 73.25 5.95
C THR A 736 10.45 72.73 4.64
N THR A 737 10.59 71.42 4.40
CA THR A 737 10.00 70.72 3.25
C THR A 737 8.98 69.67 3.71
N SER A 738 8.27 69.03 2.78
CA SER A 738 7.36 67.92 3.09
C SER A 738 8.10 66.63 3.49
N ASN A 739 9.42 66.58 3.30
CA ASN A 739 10.25 65.43 3.61
C ASN A 739 11.16 65.78 4.79
N GLU A 740 10.73 65.40 5.99
CA GLU A 740 11.47 65.59 7.24
C GLU A 740 12.00 64.24 7.73
N ILE A 741 13.25 64.21 8.19
CA ILE A 741 13.83 63.06 8.89
C ILE A 741 14.44 63.48 10.22
N ILE A 742 14.47 62.52 11.15
CA ILE A 742 15.27 62.61 12.37
C ILE A 742 16.43 61.63 12.19
N ASP A 743 17.67 62.13 12.26
CA ASP A 743 18.86 61.30 12.14
C ASP A 743 19.09 60.43 13.38
N PHE A 744 20.13 59.60 13.33
CA PHE A 744 20.46 58.68 14.43
C PHE A 744 20.77 59.41 15.76
N GLU A 745 21.30 60.63 15.70
CA GLU A 745 21.66 61.42 16.88
C GLU A 745 20.48 62.26 17.40
N GLY A 746 19.31 62.16 16.76
CA GLY A 746 18.10 62.86 17.16
C GLY A 746 17.94 64.25 16.57
N GLU A 747 18.75 64.64 15.59
CA GLU A 747 18.63 65.94 14.91
C GLU A 747 17.68 65.87 13.72
N THR A 748 16.83 66.89 13.58
CA THR A 748 15.87 67.02 12.48
C THR A 748 16.52 67.67 11.25
N HIS A 749 16.40 67.04 10.08
CA HIS A 749 16.83 67.58 8.79
C HIS A 749 15.67 67.61 7.79
N TYR A 750 15.65 68.64 6.94
CA TYR A 750 14.67 68.79 5.87
C TYR A 750 15.30 68.46 4.52
N ILE A 751 14.61 67.68 3.70
CA ILE A 751 15.16 67.12 2.46
C ILE A 751 14.41 67.66 1.24
N ASP A 752 15.16 68.09 0.23
CA ASP A 752 14.69 68.47 -1.11
C ASP A 752 15.42 67.61 -2.14
N ASP A 753 14.94 66.37 -2.32
CA ASP A 753 15.54 65.39 -3.23
C ASP A 753 15.22 65.76 -4.69
N LYS A 754 16.23 66.26 -5.40
CA LYS A 754 16.16 66.65 -6.82
C LYS A 754 16.61 65.54 -7.76
N MET A 755 16.74 64.30 -7.27
CA MET A 755 17.30 63.17 -7.99
C MET A 755 18.70 63.46 -8.54
N ASN A 756 19.56 63.99 -7.65
CA ASN A 756 20.94 64.29 -7.97
C ASN A 756 21.73 63.02 -8.34
N LYS A 757 22.89 63.22 -8.97
CA LYS A 757 23.77 62.14 -9.45
C LYS A 757 24.64 61.54 -8.34
N TYR A 758 24.67 62.18 -7.18
CA TYR A 758 25.39 61.85 -5.96
C TYR A 758 24.72 62.59 -4.80
N ASP A 759 24.97 62.18 -3.56
CA ASP A 759 24.32 62.75 -2.38
C ASP A 759 25.21 63.77 -1.67
N LEU A 760 26.52 63.52 -1.63
CA LEU A 760 27.51 64.39 -0.99
C LEU A 760 28.64 64.76 -1.97
N GLU A 761 29.14 65.99 -1.87
CA GLU A 761 30.30 66.48 -2.61
C GLU A 761 31.37 66.98 -1.64
N ILE A 762 32.59 66.49 -1.77
CA ILE A 762 33.76 66.91 -0.99
C ILE A 762 34.72 67.65 -1.90
N LYS A 763 35.06 68.89 -1.56
CA LYS A 763 35.94 69.74 -2.36
C LYS A 763 37.33 69.82 -1.75
N PHE A 764 38.35 69.44 -2.51
CA PHE A 764 39.73 69.58 -2.08
C PHE A 764 40.38 70.85 -2.64
N PRO A 765 41.32 71.48 -1.90
CA PRO A 765 42.01 72.70 -2.33
C PRO A 765 42.82 72.55 -3.63
N ASN A 766 43.19 71.32 -4.00
CA ASN A 766 43.94 70.99 -5.22
C ASN A 766 43.06 70.90 -6.47
N GLY A 767 41.75 71.16 -6.36
CA GLY A 767 40.79 71.11 -7.47
C GLY A 767 40.19 69.72 -7.74
N HIS A 768 40.59 68.70 -7.00
CA HIS A 768 39.99 67.36 -7.04
C HIS A 768 38.70 67.36 -6.21
N ASN A 769 37.63 66.73 -6.70
CA ASN A 769 36.40 66.54 -5.94
C ASN A 769 36.12 65.05 -5.68
N PHE A 770 35.57 64.73 -4.52
CA PHE A 770 34.97 63.42 -4.27
C PHE A 770 33.46 63.53 -4.29
N PHE A 771 32.83 62.68 -5.07
CA PHE A 771 31.38 62.54 -5.12
C PHE A 771 31.00 61.25 -4.40
N VAL A 772 30.08 61.34 -3.45
CA VAL A 772 29.67 60.20 -2.62
C VAL A 772 28.18 59.94 -2.83
N GLN A 773 27.85 58.72 -3.24
CA GLN A 773 26.49 58.19 -3.23
C GLN A 773 26.32 57.30 -2.00
N VAL A 774 25.32 57.59 -1.19
CA VAL A 774 25.01 56.84 0.02
C VAL A 774 23.92 55.81 -0.26
N LYS A 775 24.10 54.59 0.21
CA LYS A 775 23.11 53.50 0.13
C LYS A 775 22.96 52.88 1.51
N SER A 776 21.78 53.01 2.11
CA SER A 776 21.60 52.66 3.52
C SER A 776 20.58 51.55 3.72
N THR A 777 20.74 50.81 4.82
CA THR A 777 19.79 49.80 5.29
C THR A 777 19.65 49.86 6.81
N SER A 778 18.50 49.43 7.32
CA SER A 778 18.25 49.29 8.76
C SER A 778 18.77 47.97 9.33
N THR A 779 19.26 47.08 8.48
CA THR A 779 19.75 45.74 8.85
C THR A 779 21.23 45.76 9.17
N ASP A 780 21.64 44.71 9.87
CA ASP A 780 23.03 44.42 10.17
C ASP A 780 23.84 43.97 8.95
N ILE A 781 25.17 44.13 9.01
CA ILE A 781 26.09 43.72 7.95
C ILE A 781 26.07 42.21 7.68
N SER A 782 25.75 41.38 8.69
CA SER A 782 25.57 39.94 8.53
C SER A 782 24.49 39.54 7.53
N ARG A 783 23.62 40.48 7.12
CA ARG A 783 22.58 40.28 6.09
C ARG A 783 22.91 40.93 4.75
N ALA A 784 24.17 41.30 4.51
CA ALA A 784 24.57 41.98 3.28
C ALA A 784 24.16 41.21 2.00
N ASP A 785 24.29 39.87 2.01
CA ASP A 785 23.96 39.00 0.87
C ASP A 785 22.45 38.95 0.54
N ASP A 786 21.60 39.27 1.51
CA ASP A 786 20.14 39.24 1.36
C ASP A 786 19.58 40.54 0.75
N ILE A 787 20.38 41.60 0.68
CA ILE A 787 19.88 42.98 0.50
C ILE A 787 20.45 43.59 -0.76
N ALA A 788 19.56 43.82 -1.72
CA ALA A 788 19.91 44.47 -2.97
C ALA A 788 20.50 45.88 -2.73
N MET A 789 21.52 46.21 -3.52
CA MET A 789 22.16 47.53 -3.57
C MET A 789 21.93 48.17 -4.95
N PRO A 790 20.73 48.68 -5.24
CA PRO A 790 20.43 49.24 -6.56
C PRO A 790 21.19 50.55 -6.78
N ILE A 791 21.88 50.63 -7.92
CA ILE A 791 22.54 51.84 -8.42
C ILE A 791 21.79 52.29 -9.67
N SER A 792 21.34 53.54 -9.68
CA SER A 792 20.48 54.04 -10.76
C SER A 792 21.27 54.36 -12.03
N VAL A 793 20.61 54.34 -13.19
CA VAL A 793 21.25 54.66 -14.48
C VAL A 793 21.87 56.07 -14.47
N ARG A 794 21.28 57.03 -13.75
CA ARG A 794 21.84 58.38 -13.60
C ARG A 794 23.17 58.39 -12.83
N GLU A 795 23.30 57.54 -11.81
CA GLU A 795 24.53 57.38 -11.00
C GLU A 795 25.62 56.72 -11.86
N TRP A 796 25.27 55.66 -12.60
CA TRP A 796 26.18 55.01 -13.54
C TRP A 796 26.66 55.92 -14.65
N ASN A 797 25.77 56.75 -15.22
CA ASN A 797 26.16 57.70 -16.26
C ASN A 797 27.14 58.75 -15.72
N PHE A 798 26.97 59.21 -14.49
CA PHE A 798 27.85 60.22 -13.90
C PHE A 798 29.29 59.74 -13.70
N ILE A 799 29.49 58.45 -13.43
CA ILE A 799 30.84 57.86 -13.35
C ILE A 799 31.61 58.04 -14.67
N ASN A 800 30.91 58.15 -15.81
CA ASN A 800 31.51 58.48 -17.11
C ASN A 800 31.70 59.98 -17.37
N GLU A 801 30.91 60.83 -16.71
CA GLU A 801 30.87 62.28 -16.99
C GLU A 801 31.81 63.09 -16.10
N LYS A 802 32.21 62.55 -14.94
CA LYS A 802 33.15 63.21 -14.01
C LYS A 802 34.54 63.38 -14.65
N SER A 803 35.32 64.33 -14.13
CA SER A 803 36.74 64.45 -14.51
C SER A 803 37.51 63.17 -14.13
N ASP A 804 38.55 62.83 -14.88
CA ASP A 804 39.50 61.76 -14.53
C ASP A 804 40.20 62.04 -13.19
N SER A 805 40.35 63.31 -12.87
CA SER A 805 40.89 63.80 -11.61
C SER A 805 39.86 63.83 -10.48
N ASP A 806 38.64 63.33 -10.66
CA ASP A 806 37.62 63.26 -9.61
C ASP A 806 37.34 61.80 -9.25
N SER A 807 36.87 61.55 -8.03
CA SER A 807 36.60 60.19 -7.54
C SER A 807 35.12 60.03 -7.21
N TYR A 808 34.56 58.88 -7.57
CA TYR A 808 33.20 58.51 -7.20
C TYR A 808 33.21 57.38 -6.19
N TYR A 809 32.54 57.59 -5.07
CA TYR A 809 32.47 56.65 -3.96
C TYR A 809 31.03 56.26 -3.66
N LEU A 810 30.87 55.01 -3.28
CA LEU A 810 29.63 54.44 -2.78
C LEU A 810 29.79 54.19 -1.28
N ALA A 811 29.04 54.92 -0.46
CA ALA A 811 29.02 54.74 0.99
C ALA A 811 27.86 53.82 1.37
N ARG A 812 28.16 52.60 1.79
CA ARG A 812 27.17 51.65 2.31
C ARG A 812 27.01 51.86 3.81
N VAL A 813 25.79 52.14 4.26
CA VAL A 813 25.47 52.33 5.70
C VAL A 813 24.58 51.20 6.20
N PHE A 814 25.02 50.46 7.21
CA PHE A 814 24.24 49.44 7.90
C PHE A 814 23.67 49.98 9.21
N ASN A 815 22.63 49.33 9.74
CA ASN A 815 22.03 49.67 11.04
C ASN A 815 21.67 51.17 11.20
N VAL A 816 21.21 51.81 10.12
CA VAL A 816 21.11 53.29 10.00
C VAL A 816 20.22 53.98 11.04
N SER A 817 19.32 53.23 11.69
CA SER A 817 18.41 53.78 12.71
C SER A 817 18.79 53.41 14.15
N SER A 818 19.84 52.62 14.38
CA SER A 818 20.16 52.06 15.70
C SER A 818 21.63 52.17 16.10
N SER A 819 22.57 51.82 15.22
CA SER A 819 24.00 51.96 15.45
C SER A 819 24.69 51.99 14.09
N PRO A 820 24.68 53.16 13.41
CA PRO A 820 25.08 53.21 12.01
C PRO A 820 26.57 52.90 11.83
N GLU A 821 26.87 52.05 10.87
CA GLU A 821 28.23 51.72 10.44
C GLU A 821 28.37 51.99 8.94
N VAL A 822 29.44 52.68 8.53
CA VAL A 822 29.65 53.07 7.12
C VAL A 822 30.90 52.42 6.54
N TYR A 823 30.76 51.93 5.30
CA TYR A 823 31.82 51.37 4.48
C TYR A 823 31.86 52.08 3.13
N PHE A 824 33.05 52.40 2.63
CA PHE A 824 33.22 53.11 1.36
C PHE A 824 33.79 52.17 0.29
N MET A 825 33.21 52.21 -0.90
CA MET A 825 33.71 51.54 -2.10
C MET A 825 34.01 52.60 -3.16
N ARG A 826 35.16 52.51 -3.82
CA ARG A 826 35.48 53.39 -4.95
C ARG A 826 34.95 52.76 -6.23
N VAL A 827 34.31 53.56 -7.09
CA VAL A 827 33.79 53.10 -8.38
C VAL A 827 34.46 53.87 -9.49
N ASP A 828 35.25 53.16 -10.29
CA ASP A 828 35.87 53.68 -11.50
C ASP A 828 35.42 52.85 -12.70
N LYS A 829 35.29 53.50 -13.85
CA LYS A 829 35.17 52.79 -15.11
C LYS A 829 36.56 52.48 -15.64
N ILE A 830 36.79 51.21 -15.92
CA ILE A 830 37.99 50.76 -16.62
C ILE A 830 37.68 50.81 -18.11
N GLU A 831 38.44 51.59 -18.88
CA GLU A 831 38.36 51.55 -20.34
C GLU A 831 39.00 50.26 -20.83
N THR A 832 38.18 49.23 -21.06
CA THR A 832 38.54 47.93 -21.67
C THR A 832 39.58 47.12 -20.90
N ILE A 833 39.14 46.02 -20.28
CA ILE A 833 40.02 44.96 -19.74
C ILE A 833 40.56 44.11 -20.89
#